data_AF-A0A4P2Q4E8-F1
#
_entry.id   AF-A0A4P2Q4E8-F1
#
_cell.length_a   1.000
_cell.length_b   1.000
_cell.length_c   1.000
_cell.angle_alpha   90.00
_cell.angle_beta   90.00
_cell.angle_gamma   90.00
#
_symmetry.space_group_name_H-M   'P 1'
#
loop_
_entity.id
_entity.type
_entity.pdbx_description
1 polymer ?
#
loop_
_entity_poly.entity_id
_entity_poly.type
_entity_poly.pdbx_seq_one_letter_code
_entity_poly.pdbx_strand_id
1 'polypeptide(L)'
;MVGCGTPEGEAPAQVAVSTAKQALSTQLEIALGFPAGFSQSNVAIHASQSLRIAGGATLQDANGAPAAAVNIGTGLLEVNAGTRTGSLIGGGDVWLGSQSQATGTVQAAGAITKQAGADIIGTELSATPLGPLESLRFTVEFPSTVSVPPVGPDTTASLAPGAYTSVAVGARSTLDLSSGTYYLDQLQMQPQSIARLDTSAGPVIVYVRELLDFKGGVQIVGPDSGFFLAYLGTGTVSIESAFNGTLVAPSATLRLAPVGSPGHRGAFFGQTVDAAEAGSTITFDPFDHWYDVLNIHPVVKCVRRFKHPAGAALFGYENESDFPVTVPLGPANQLVPAGDAAPPTTLLPGAHDNVFFAPFDLSGNLTWELAGETATASSSSPACDLGDVPPEREPTPSPAVVPIERASVSLSSVSAQLAPEVTTSATSHLASEVYGDFVGPQVGNTSNEEAGPAAFTFTVASLNFDDGEGLCGTVDPFVAKLVIDGQDKGQASSGTVQVARDRTTVHVSVDVDDDDAWLCLGDDDLQDYEFDVDLYSGATTANETCIDGGRMCFTATPIASPDICFDWNAQFIDSGPWTGVGSEDFLAGKAVQPVPASFARYQITMTNSTGVLFDRGGVLDRNGCVPRPKLPVRSHWQLGTGLQIATRVISQHCLDPAGTNCAMNGSELTGANVVVRQTGQSGPASMCAIYAENLGSVTDATCSARQIDWPAMPPAPLRPAFAEHNSITRTSAAISQMLQREDASGGELGIVRAMIDHRYEGDGRVQIVVDEFCLTSDPCTGEQLQTSCRSQNSLILEPDGLVASTTRFKYIVAHEFGHFIQGNGQGLMRQSYGCGAGDPNQPALCRCDGVPPDQRLHCLQSMEEPNAAQIEGFAQYFAAKAFNADMESDCTFVYYKPISSTACMPGVTDCALDPDTELYVNQPPIPVSCKQAVRWRNTHCIDESSSPDLLSFGTEYDWLEFLYRIDNHPISAERWRMKDIFNAYIAACSESAENIQACTDKRVSWDGGLDHESLLDGVALLVTEGFKTPEAAENFENLGDEFGVSDVP
;
A
#
# COMPACT_ATOMS: atom_id res chain seq x y z
N MET A 1 -22.37 -17.94 -90.50
CA MET A 1 -21.88 -18.91 -91.49
C MET A 1 -20.37 -18.76 -91.52
N VAL A 2 -19.66 -19.87 -91.30
CA VAL A 2 -18.20 -20.09 -91.42
C VAL A 2 -17.31 -19.41 -90.37
N GLY A 3 -16.74 -20.25 -89.50
CA GLY A 3 -15.57 -19.95 -88.68
C GLY A 3 -14.27 -20.53 -89.28
N CYS A 4 -13.17 -20.27 -88.56
CA CYS A 4 -11.83 -20.90 -88.52
C CYS A 4 -10.89 -19.78 -88.00
N GLY A 5 -9.95 -19.92 -87.07
CA GLY A 5 -9.41 -21.00 -86.23
C GLY A 5 -8.34 -20.33 -85.33
N THR A 6 -8.19 -20.86 -84.12
CA THR A 6 -7.45 -20.39 -82.92
C THR A 6 -6.16 -19.57 -83.08
N PRO A 7 -5.94 -18.61 -82.15
CA PRO A 7 -4.61 -18.39 -81.55
C PRO A 7 -4.63 -18.55 -80.03
N GLU A 8 -3.65 -19.31 -79.53
CA GLU A 8 -3.23 -19.32 -78.12
C GLU A 8 -2.71 -17.92 -77.77
N GLY A 9 -3.48 -17.19 -76.96
CA GLY A 9 -3.13 -15.86 -76.46
C GLY A 9 -2.96 -15.92 -74.95
N GLU A 10 -1.75 -15.57 -74.50
CA GLU A 10 -1.36 -15.40 -73.10
C GLU A 10 -2.40 -14.56 -72.34
N ALA A 11 -2.89 -15.12 -71.23
CA ALA A 11 -3.76 -14.41 -70.31
C ALA A 11 -2.95 -13.36 -69.53
N PRO A 12 -3.52 -12.15 -69.29
CA PRO A 12 -2.84 -11.04 -68.65
C PRO A 12 -2.62 -11.30 -67.15
N ALA A 13 -1.55 -10.72 -66.60
CA ALA A 13 -1.13 -10.82 -65.21
C ALA A 13 -2.31 -10.75 -64.21
N GLN A 14 -2.57 -11.86 -63.52
CA GLN A 14 -3.39 -11.85 -62.32
C GLN A 14 -2.59 -11.20 -61.19
N VAL A 15 -3.11 -10.10 -60.66
CA VAL A 15 -2.71 -9.56 -59.36
C VAL A 15 -2.93 -10.67 -58.34
N ALA A 16 -1.83 -11.21 -57.81
CA ALA A 16 -1.86 -12.12 -56.67
C ALA A 16 -2.35 -11.32 -55.46
N VAL A 17 -3.65 -11.45 -55.15
CA VAL A 17 -4.12 -11.18 -53.80
C VAL A 17 -3.59 -12.31 -52.95
N SER A 18 -2.44 -12.10 -52.30
CA SER A 18 -1.99 -12.94 -51.21
C SER A 18 -3.04 -12.81 -50.11
N THR A 19 -3.92 -13.79 -49.96
CA THR A 19 -4.50 -14.10 -48.65
C THR A 19 -3.32 -14.48 -47.77
N ALA A 20 -2.76 -13.48 -47.08
CA ALA A 20 -2.01 -13.72 -45.88
C ALA A 20 -2.97 -14.46 -44.94
N LYS A 21 -2.78 -15.77 -44.79
CA LYS A 21 -3.17 -16.43 -43.55
C LYS A 21 -2.38 -15.67 -42.48
N GLN A 22 -3.03 -14.78 -41.74
CA GLN A 22 -2.47 -14.29 -40.49
C GLN A 22 -2.05 -15.55 -39.72
N ALA A 23 -0.77 -15.65 -39.41
CA ALA A 23 -0.30 -16.63 -38.45
C ALA A 23 -1.13 -16.40 -37.18
N LEU A 24 -1.85 -17.42 -36.71
CA LEU A 24 -2.43 -17.36 -35.37
C LEU A 24 -1.27 -17.04 -34.42
N SER A 25 -1.42 -15.98 -33.63
CA SER A 25 -0.51 -15.72 -32.51
C SER A 25 -0.45 -16.98 -31.64
N THR A 26 0.75 -17.44 -31.32
CA THR A 26 0.97 -18.52 -30.35
C THR A 26 0.73 -18.05 -28.91
N GLN A 27 0.77 -16.72 -28.68
CA GLN A 27 0.35 -16.05 -27.46
C GLN A 27 -1.14 -15.70 -27.51
N LEU A 28 -1.86 -16.04 -26.45
CA LEU A 28 -3.23 -15.61 -26.20
C LEU A 28 -3.31 -14.94 -24.82
N GLU A 29 -3.94 -13.76 -24.75
CA GLU A 29 -4.12 -13.01 -23.50
C GLU A 29 -5.38 -13.48 -22.75
N ILE A 30 -5.26 -13.62 -21.43
CA ILE A 30 -6.39 -13.70 -20.50
C ILE A 30 -6.46 -12.37 -19.76
N ALA A 31 -7.62 -11.72 -19.82
CA ALA A 31 -7.87 -10.44 -19.16
C ALA A 31 -9.18 -10.50 -18.36
N LEU A 32 -9.13 -10.13 -17.08
CA LEU A 32 -10.26 -10.02 -16.17
C LEU A 32 -10.21 -8.64 -15.50
N GLY A 33 -11.32 -7.91 -15.47
CA GLY A 33 -11.40 -6.59 -14.81
C GLY A 33 -12.19 -6.66 -13.51
N PHE A 34 -11.72 -6.02 -12.45
CA PHE A 34 -12.38 -6.00 -11.15
C PHE A 34 -12.63 -4.57 -10.66
N PRO A 35 -13.79 -4.27 -10.05
CA PRO A 35 -14.00 -3.00 -9.33
C PRO A 35 -13.11 -2.92 -8.09
N ALA A 36 -12.75 -1.70 -7.66
CA ALA A 36 -11.96 -1.48 -6.45
C ALA A 36 -12.53 -2.25 -5.23
N GLY A 37 -11.65 -2.95 -4.51
CA GLY A 37 -12.01 -3.79 -3.35
C GLY A 37 -12.43 -5.22 -3.71
N PHE A 38 -12.53 -5.57 -4.99
CA PHE A 38 -12.79 -6.91 -5.47
C PHE A 38 -11.60 -7.45 -6.26
N SER A 39 -11.38 -8.76 -6.20
CA SER A 39 -10.29 -9.43 -6.90
C SER A 39 -10.64 -10.90 -7.16
N GLN A 40 -9.76 -11.58 -7.88
CA GLN A 40 -9.82 -13.01 -8.11
C GLN A 40 -9.80 -13.87 -6.83
N SER A 41 -9.41 -13.29 -5.69
CA SER A 41 -9.33 -13.96 -4.39
C SER A 41 -10.54 -13.74 -3.49
N ASN A 42 -11.52 -12.91 -3.89
CA ASN A 42 -12.71 -12.64 -3.08
C ASN A 42 -14.04 -12.60 -3.88
N VAL A 43 -14.01 -12.93 -5.17
CA VAL A 43 -15.19 -13.02 -6.04
C VAL A 43 -15.44 -14.47 -6.43
N ALA A 44 -16.64 -14.97 -6.11
CA ALA A 44 -17.03 -16.33 -6.44
C ALA A 44 -17.50 -16.49 -7.89
N ILE A 45 -18.24 -15.50 -8.38
CA ILE A 45 -18.72 -15.45 -9.76
C ILE A 45 -18.46 -14.08 -10.35
N HIS A 46 -17.79 -14.06 -11.49
CA HIS A 46 -17.48 -12.84 -12.24
C HIS A 46 -17.95 -12.95 -13.69
N ALA A 47 -18.59 -11.89 -14.18
CA ALA A 47 -18.92 -11.73 -15.59
C ALA A 47 -18.43 -10.39 -16.13
N SER A 48 -18.01 -10.37 -17.40
CA SER A 48 -17.65 -9.12 -18.11
C SER A 48 -18.77 -8.55 -18.99
N GLN A 49 -19.87 -9.28 -19.17
CA GLN A 49 -21.01 -8.87 -19.99
C GLN A 49 -22.34 -8.98 -19.24
N SER A 50 -22.72 -10.18 -18.79
CA SER A 50 -23.97 -10.42 -18.06
C SER A 50 -23.86 -11.60 -17.10
N LEU A 51 -24.62 -11.55 -16.01
CA LEU A 51 -24.61 -12.57 -14.96
C LEU A 51 -26.03 -12.95 -14.58
N ARG A 52 -26.34 -14.24 -14.60
CA ARG A 52 -27.60 -14.78 -14.07
C ARG A 52 -27.31 -15.85 -13.02
N ILE A 53 -27.87 -15.65 -11.83
CA ILE A 53 -27.89 -16.62 -10.73
C ILE A 53 -29.31 -17.15 -10.60
N ALA A 54 -29.48 -18.47 -10.68
CA ALA A 54 -30.78 -19.11 -10.64
C ALA A 54 -31.42 -19.17 -9.25
N GLY A 55 -32.72 -19.46 -9.22
CA GLY A 55 -33.60 -19.22 -8.07
C GLY A 55 -33.42 -20.25 -6.96
N GLY A 56 -33.23 -19.81 -5.72
CA GLY A 56 -32.99 -20.71 -4.58
C GLY A 56 -31.54 -21.17 -4.48
N ALA A 57 -30.66 -20.75 -5.38
CA ALA A 57 -29.23 -21.00 -5.26
C ALA A 57 -28.67 -20.34 -3.99
N THR A 58 -27.60 -20.91 -3.46
CA THR A 58 -26.84 -20.31 -2.34
C THR A 58 -25.40 -20.13 -2.78
N LEU A 59 -24.93 -18.88 -2.77
CA LEU A 59 -23.55 -18.50 -3.01
C LEU A 59 -22.89 -18.21 -1.66
N GLN A 60 -21.94 -19.05 -1.27
CA GLN A 60 -21.32 -19.01 0.05
C GLN A 60 -19.82 -19.31 -0.02
N ASP A 61 -19.03 -18.97 0.99
CA ASP A 61 -17.65 -19.45 1.14
C ASP A 61 -17.59 -20.83 1.80
N ALA A 62 -16.37 -21.34 2.02
CA ALA A 62 -16.12 -22.60 2.69
C ALA A 62 -16.69 -22.69 4.12
N ASN A 63 -16.88 -21.55 4.79
CA ASN A 63 -17.44 -21.44 6.14
C ASN A 63 -18.97 -21.26 6.14
N GLY A 64 -19.58 -21.13 4.95
CA GLY A 64 -21.01 -20.90 4.78
C GLY A 64 -21.42 -19.42 4.84
N ALA A 65 -20.47 -18.48 4.90
CA ALA A 65 -20.77 -17.05 4.83
C ALA A 65 -21.13 -16.66 3.39
N PRO A 66 -22.03 -15.68 3.15
CA PRO A 66 -22.43 -15.30 1.80
C PRO A 66 -21.26 -14.77 0.95
N ALA A 67 -21.06 -15.31 -0.26
CA ALA A 67 -19.95 -14.93 -1.14
C ALA A 67 -20.38 -13.97 -2.27
N ALA A 68 -19.45 -13.13 -2.74
CA ALA A 68 -19.75 -12.03 -3.65
C ALA A 68 -19.85 -12.45 -5.12
N ALA A 69 -20.67 -11.70 -5.89
CA ALA A 69 -20.82 -11.85 -7.32
C ALA A 69 -20.73 -10.50 -8.05
N VAL A 70 -19.99 -10.47 -9.16
CA VAL A 70 -19.65 -9.25 -9.88
C VAL A 70 -20.00 -9.40 -11.36
N ASN A 71 -20.63 -8.38 -11.93
CA ASN A 71 -20.74 -8.20 -13.37
C ASN A 71 -20.23 -6.80 -13.73
N ILE A 72 -19.07 -6.69 -14.37
CA ILE A 72 -18.51 -5.39 -14.79
C ILE A 72 -19.13 -4.87 -16.10
N GLY A 73 -19.87 -5.73 -16.82
CA GLY A 73 -20.55 -5.36 -18.05
C GLY A 73 -21.83 -4.56 -17.81
N THR A 74 -22.34 -3.94 -18.87
CA THR A 74 -23.61 -3.20 -18.85
C THR A 74 -24.85 -4.09 -18.92
N GLY A 75 -24.67 -5.40 -19.10
CA GLY A 75 -25.77 -6.37 -19.07
C GLY A 75 -26.34 -6.56 -17.66
N LEU A 76 -27.49 -7.22 -17.59
CA LEU A 76 -28.19 -7.46 -16.33
C LEU A 76 -27.37 -8.38 -15.41
N LEU A 77 -27.27 -7.99 -14.14
CA LEU A 77 -26.96 -8.90 -13.04
C LEU A 77 -28.30 -9.35 -12.43
N GLU A 78 -28.70 -10.57 -12.75
CA GLU A 78 -29.99 -11.15 -12.35
C GLU A 78 -29.80 -12.19 -11.24
N VAL A 79 -30.43 -11.96 -10.09
CA VAL A 79 -30.53 -12.91 -8.98
C VAL A 79 -31.97 -13.39 -8.89
N ASN A 80 -32.22 -14.66 -9.16
CA ASN A 80 -33.57 -15.21 -9.21
C ASN A 80 -34.21 -15.43 -7.82
N ALA A 81 -35.50 -15.79 -7.83
CA ALA A 81 -36.31 -15.90 -6.61
C ALA A 81 -35.73 -16.90 -5.58
N GLY A 82 -35.67 -16.50 -4.32
CA GLY A 82 -35.23 -17.36 -3.20
C GLY A 82 -33.71 -17.52 -3.06
N THR A 83 -32.91 -16.87 -3.92
CA THR A 83 -31.44 -16.99 -3.92
C THR A 83 -30.79 -16.27 -2.75
N ARG A 84 -29.72 -16.83 -2.19
CA ARG A 84 -28.91 -16.23 -1.12
C ARG A 84 -27.49 -15.97 -1.62
N THR A 85 -26.99 -14.76 -1.43
CA THR A 85 -25.69 -14.31 -1.97
C THR A 85 -25.07 -13.24 -1.08
N GLY A 86 -23.76 -13.02 -1.22
CA GLY A 86 -23.06 -11.88 -0.64
C GLY A 86 -23.26 -10.59 -1.45
N SER A 87 -22.26 -9.71 -1.43
CA SER A 87 -22.27 -8.45 -2.18
C SER A 87 -22.51 -8.68 -3.67
N LEU A 88 -23.27 -7.78 -4.29
CA LEU A 88 -23.61 -7.80 -5.72
C LEU A 88 -23.14 -6.49 -6.36
N ILE A 89 -22.23 -6.57 -7.32
CA ILE A 89 -21.68 -5.37 -7.99
C ILE A 89 -21.98 -5.45 -9.48
N GLY A 90 -22.82 -4.56 -9.98
CA GLY A 90 -23.25 -4.49 -11.38
C GLY A 90 -22.81 -3.21 -12.09
N GLY A 91 -22.14 -3.36 -13.23
CA GLY A 91 -21.87 -2.29 -14.20
C GLY A 91 -23.11 -1.91 -15.04
N GLY A 92 -24.19 -2.69 -14.94
CA GLY A 92 -25.51 -2.42 -15.49
C GLY A 92 -26.60 -2.40 -14.41
N ASP A 93 -27.79 -2.86 -14.76
CA ASP A 93 -28.89 -3.05 -13.82
C ASP A 93 -28.67 -4.27 -12.92
N VAL A 94 -29.19 -4.22 -11.70
CA VAL A 94 -29.25 -5.36 -10.77
C VAL A 94 -30.71 -5.69 -10.47
N TRP A 95 -31.11 -6.94 -10.67
CA TRP A 95 -32.47 -7.42 -10.40
C TRP A 95 -32.46 -8.53 -9.35
N LEU A 96 -33.26 -8.35 -8.29
CA LEU A 96 -33.45 -9.29 -7.20
C LEU A 96 -34.87 -9.89 -7.26
N GLY A 97 -34.96 -11.19 -7.48
CA GLY A 97 -36.19 -11.97 -7.55
C GLY A 97 -36.88 -12.13 -6.19
N SER A 98 -38.14 -12.59 -6.18
CA SER A 98 -38.92 -12.65 -4.94
C SER A 98 -38.25 -13.53 -3.89
N GLN A 99 -38.22 -13.10 -2.62
CA GLN A 99 -37.60 -13.84 -1.51
C GLN A 99 -36.07 -14.04 -1.61
N SER A 100 -35.36 -13.38 -2.53
CA SER A 100 -33.89 -13.42 -2.55
C SER A 100 -33.30 -12.58 -1.41
N GLN A 101 -32.10 -12.94 -0.94
CA GLN A 101 -31.35 -12.19 0.06
C GLN A 101 -29.93 -11.94 -0.44
N ALA A 102 -29.52 -10.67 -0.45
CA ALA A 102 -28.14 -10.26 -0.69
C ALA A 102 -27.56 -9.63 0.58
N THR A 103 -26.47 -10.17 1.11
CA THR A 103 -25.81 -9.67 2.32
C THR A 103 -24.54 -8.90 1.95
N GLY A 104 -24.39 -7.67 2.42
CA GLY A 104 -23.29 -6.78 2.06
C GLY A 104 -23.73 -5.63 1.15
N THR A 105 -22.85 -5.20 0.26
CA THR A 105 -23.13 -4.07 -0.65
C THR A 105 -23.78 -4.57 -1.93
N VAL A 106 -24.92 -4.00 -2.29
CA VAL A 106 -25.52 -4.14 -3.62
C VAL A 106 -25.35 -2.81 -4.35
N GLN A 107 -24.46 -2.80 -5.34
CA GLN A 107 -24.19 -1.64 -6.18
C GLN A 107 -24.60 -1.91 -7.62
N ALA A 108 -25.26 -0.94 -8.24
CA ALA A 108 -25.56 -0.94 -9.66
C ALA A 108 -25.22 0.43 -10.25
N ALA A 109 -24.49 0.44 -11.37
CA ALA A 109 -24.37 1.64 -12.20
C ALA A 109 -25.72 2.03 -12.82
N GLY A 110 -26.62 1.05 -13.02
CA GLY A 110 -28.01 1.23 -13.40
C GLY A 110 -29.00 1.20 -12.23
N ALA A 111 -30.19 0.65 -12.48
CA ALA A 111 -31.26 0.51 -11.51
C ALA A 111 -31.11 -0.76 -10.67
N ILE A 112 -31.44 -0.67 -9.38
CA ILE A 112 -31.65 -1.84 -8.50
C ILE A 112 -33.15 -2.12 -8.42
N THR A 113 -33.60 -3.28 -8.90
CA THR A 113 -35.01 -3.68 -8.88
C THR A 113 -35.25 -4.87 -7.95
N LYS A 114 -36.10 -4.69 -6.94
CA LYS A 114 -36.47 -5.73 -5.96
C LYS A 114 -37.89 -6.24 -6.19
N GLN A 115 -38.08 -7.55 -6.25
CA GLN A 115 -39.39 -8.19 -6.24
C GLN A 115 -39.91 -8.41 -4.81
N ALA A 116 -41.16 -8.88 -4.67
CA ALA A 116 -41.81 -9.05 -3.38
C ALA A 116 -41.01 -9.95 -2.42
N GLY A 117 -40.63 -9.40 -1.27
CA GLY A 117 -39.86 -10.10 -0.22
C GLY A 117 -38.38 -10.30 -0.53
N ALA A 118 -37.85 -9.70 -1.61
CA ALA A 118 -36.41 -9.59 -1.79
C ALA A 118 -35.82 -8.61 -0.76
N ASP A 119 -34.67 -8.98 -0.17
CA ASP A 119 -34.03 -8.20 0.88
C ASP A 119 -32.55 -7.94 0.59
N ILE A 120 -32.08 -6.77 1.02
CA ILE A 120 -30.68 -6.35 0.95
C ILE A 120 -30.24 -6.07 2.38
N ILE A 121 -29.39 -6.94 2.91
CA ILE A 121 -28.87 -6.87 4.27
C ILE A 121 -27.50 -6.17 4.20
N GLY A 122 -27.54 -4.84 4.09
CA GLY A 122 -26.35 -4.00 3.96
C GLY A 122 -26.63 -2.72 3.18
N THR A 123 -25.68 -2.29 2.35
CA THR A 123 -25.74 -1.00 1.65
C THR A 123 -26.33 -1.18 0.25
N GLU A 124 -27.26 -0.31 -0.14
CA GLU A 124 -27.84 -0.25 -1.49
C GLU A 124 -27.37 1.02 -2.21
N LEU A 125 -26.68 0.86 -3.35
CA LEU A 125 -26.09 1.93 -4.16
C LEU A 125 -26.58 1.82 -5.60
N SER A 126 -27.70 2.48 -5.93
CA SER A 126 -28.22 2.54 -7.31
C SER A 126 -27.74 3.79 -8.04
N ALA A 127 -27.59 3.70 -9.36
CA ALA A 127 -27.06 4.77 -10.22
C ALA A 127 -25.65 5.23 -9.82
N THR A 128 -24.84 4.32 -9.29
CA THR A 128 -23.47 4.56 -8.86
C THR A 128 -22.50 3.86 -9.82
N PRO A 129 -21.83 4.59 -10.72
CA PRO A 129 -20.88 4.00 -11.66
C PRO A 129 -19.79 3.21 -10.96
N LEU A 130 -19.27 2.18 -11.63
CA LEU A 130 -18.05 1.51 -11.19
C LEU A 130 -16.88 2.51 -11.31
N GLY A 131 -15.99 2.52 -10.31
CA GLY A 131 -14.71 3.21 -10.43
C GLY A 131 -13.80 2.58 -11.50
N PRO A 132 -12.57 3.08 -11.68
CA PRO A 132 -11.57 2.43 -12.52
C PRO A 132 -11.46 0.94 -12.16
N LEU A 133 -11.36 0.09 -13.19
CA LEU A 133 -11.21 -1.35 -13.00
C LEU A 133 -9.73 -1.70 -12.88
N GLU A 134 -9.41 -2.55 -11.91
CA GLU A 134 -8.12 -3.23 -11.79
C GLU A 134 -8.10 -4.40 -12.78
N SER A 135 -7.08 -4.52 -13.62
CA SER A 135 -7.05 -5.49 -14.72
C SER A 135 -6.07 -6.63 -14.48
N LEU A 136 -6.59 -7.78 -14.06
CA LEU A 136 -5.85 -9.03 -14.04
C LEU A 136 -5.57 -9.51 -15.48
N ARG A 137 -4.29 -9.44 -15.89
CA ARG A 137 -3.84 -9.83 -17.24
C ARG A 137 -2.65 -10.76 -17.17
N PHE A 138 -2.65 -11.79 -18.03
CA PHE A 138 -1.48 -12.63 -18.27
C PHE A 138 -1.59 -13.27 -19.64
N THR A 139 -0.45 -13.69 -20.19
CA THR A 139 -0.41 -14.27 -21.55
C THR A 139 -0.03 -15.74 -21.52
N VAL A 140 -0.76 -16.55 -22.28
CA VAL A 140 -0.53 -17.98 -22.43
C VAL A 140 0.14 -18.23 -23.78
N GLU A 141 1.37 -18.71 -23.77
CA GLU A 141 2.04 -19.21 -24.97
C GLU A 141 1.78 -20.71 -25.14
N PHE A 142 1.11 -21.09 -26.22
CA PHE A 142 0.81 -22.50 -26.48
C PHE A 142 1.96 -23.19 -27.23
N PRO A 143 2.55 -24.27 -26.68
CA PRO A 143 3.56 -25.05 -27.36
C PRO A 143 3.00 -25.85 -28.55
N SER A 144 3.90 -26.48 -29.31
CA SER A 144 3.52 -27.45 -30.34
C SER A 144 2.84 -28.66 -29.70
N THR A 145 1.64 -28.99 -30.17
CA THR A 145 0.81 -30.04 -29.57
C THR A 145 1.13 -31.42 -30.12
N VAL A 146 0.98 -32.45 -29.28
CA VAL A 146 1.06 -33.87 -29.68
C VAL A 146 -0.30 -34.55 -29.66
N SER A 147 -0.53 -35.48 -30.58
CA SER A 147 -1.77 -36.26 -30.60
C SER A 147 -1.67 -37.43 -29.62
N VAL A 148 -2.72 -37.62 -28.82
CA VAL A 148 -2.88 -38.78 -27.94
C VAL A 148 -4.15 -39.56 -28.32
N PRO A 149 -4.16 -40.90 -28.16
CA PRO A 149 -5.37 -41.68 -28.35
C PRO A 149 -6.48 -41.25 -27.36
N PRO A 150 -7.77 -41.31 -27.76
CA PRO A 150 -8.87 -41.13 -26.81
C PRO A 150 -8.80 -42.12 -25.65
N VAL A 151 -9.15 -41.67 -24.45
CA VAL A 151 -9.31 -42.56 -23.29
C VAL A 151 -10.60 -43.34 -23.50
N GLY A 152 -10.47 -44.64 -23.81
CA GLY A 152 -11.61 -45.51 -24.06
C GLY A 152 -12.56 -45.58 -22.85
N PRO A 153 -13.84 -45.91 -23.04
CA PRO A 153 -14.80 -46.04 -21.93
C PRO A 153 -14.34 -47.09 -20.91
N ASP A 154 -14.65 -46.88 -19.64
CA ASP A 154 -14.32 -47.79 -18.53
C ASP A 154 -12.81 -48.06 -18.36
N THR A 155 -11.96 -47.12 -18.78
CA THR A 155 -10.50 -47.21 -18.64
C THR A 155 -9.91 -46.05 -17.85
N THR A 156 -8.67 -46.23 -17.38
CA THR A 156 -7.87 -45.17 -16.75
C THR A 156 -6.69 -44.86 -17.66
N ALA A 157 -6.42 -43.58 -17.87
CA ALA A 157 -5.23 -43.10 -18.55
C ALA A 157 -4.60 -41.95 -17.76
N SER A 158 -3.28 -41.84 -17.81
CA SER A 158 -2.54 -40.74 -17.21
C SER A 158 -1.88 -39.91 -18.30
N LEU A 159 -1.94 -38.59 -18.18
CA LEU A 159 -1.18 -37.67 -19.02
C LEU A 159 -0.15 -36.95 -18.15
N ALA A 160 1.08 -36.87 -18.65
CA ALA A 160 2.08 -36.00 -18.04
C ALA A 160 1.81 -34.53 -18.45
N PRO A 161 2.26 -33.53 -17.67
CA PRO A 161 2.23 -32.13 -18.08
C PRO A 161 2.82 -31.94 -19.49
N GLY A 162 2.19 -31.11 -20.32
CA GLY A 162 2.56 -30.95 -21.74
C GLY A 162 1.44 -30.46 -22.65
N ALA A 163 1.73 -30.39 -23.96
CA ALA A 163 0.82 -29.85 -24.96
C ALA A 163 0.18 -30.94 -25.85
N TYR A 164 -1.15 -30.96 -25.97
CA TYR A 164 -1.92 -32.00 -26.64
C TYR A 164 -2.96 -31.44 -27.61
N THR A 165 -3.12 -32.07 -28.77
CA THR A 165 -4.04 -31.58 -29.80
C THR A 165 -5.49 -31.83 -29.39
N SER A 166 -5.80 -33.00 -28.85
CA SER A 166 -7.16 -33.31 -28.40
C SER A 166 -7.11 -34.38 -27.32
N VAL A 167 -7.80 -34.14 -26.22
CA VAL A 167 -7.99 -35.08 -25.12
C VAL A 167 -9.47 -35.39 -25.00
N ALA A 168 -9.84 -36.61 -25.41
CA ALA A 168 -11.21 -37.10 -25.34
C ALA A 168 -11.30 -38.23 -24.28
N VAL A 169 -12.11 -38.01 -23.25
CA VAL A 169 -12.31 -38.93 -22.13
C VAL A 169 -13.69 -39.58 -22.27
N GLY A 170 -13.70 -40.90 -22.52
CA GLY A 170 -14.90 -41.70 -22.65
C GLY A 170 -15.72 -41.79 -21.35
N ALA A 171 -16.97 -42.22 -21.46
CA ALA A 171 -17.86 -42.35 -20.31
C ALA A 171 -17.32 -43.36 -19.28
N ARG A 172 -17.49 -43.04 -17.99
CA ARG A 172 -17.00 -43.86 -16.84
C ARG A 172 -15.48 -44.09 -16.80
N SER A 173 -14.72 -43.32 -17.56
CA SER A 173 -13.27 -43.39 -17.59
C SER A 173 -12.64 -42.37 -16.64
N THR A 174 -11.39 -42.62 -16.26
CA THR A 174 -10.61 -41.70 -15.41
C THR A 174 -9.41 -41.17 -16.18
N LEU A 175 -9.26 -39.85 -16.23
CA LEU A 175 -8.06 -39.17 -16.68
C LEU A 175 -7.28 -38.71 -15.45
N ASP A 176 -6.08 -39.27 -15.25
CA ASP A 176 -5.18 -38.91 -14.16
C ASP A 176 -4.21 -37.82 -14.63
N LEU A 177 -4.21 -36.68 -13.93
CA LEU A 177 -3.26 -35.58 -14.14
C LEU A 177 -2.51 -35.34 -12.83
N SER A 178 -1.19 -35.30 -12.88
CA SER A 178 -0.35 -34.81 -11.78
C SER A 178 -0.14 -33.30 -11.87
N SER A 179 0.30 -32.67 -10.78
CA SER A 179 0.76 -31.28 -10.74
C SER A 179 1.59 -30.88 -11.97
N GLY A 180 1.33 -29.69 -12.50
CA GLY A 180 1.96 -29.12 -13.69
C GLY A 180 0.95 -28.53 -14.69
N THR A 181 1.48 -28.02 -15.81
CA THR A 181 0.73 -27.28 -16.81
C THR A 181 0.42 -28.11 -18.06
N TYR A 182 -0.83 -28.06 -18.50
CA TYR A 182 -1.35 -28.78 -19.66
C TYR A 182 -1.92 -27.79 -20.68
N TYR A 183 -1.49 -27.90 -21.93
CA TYR A 183 -1.96 -27.05 -23.04
C TYR A 183 -2.74 -27.90 -24.02
N LEU A 184 -4.05 -27.70 -24.14
CA LEU A 184 -4.94 -28.52 -24.95
C LEU A 184 -5.55 -27.66 -26.06
N ASP A 185 -5.55 -28.10 -27.32
CA ASP A 185 -6.43 -27.44 -28.30
C ASP A 185 -7.89 -27.79 -27.99
N GLN A 186 -8.16 -29.04 -27.61
CA GLN A 186 -9.52 -29.52 -27.30
C GLN A 186 -9.55 -30.46 -26.08
N LEU A 187 -10.50 -30.24 -25.17
CA LEU A 187 -10.82 -31.13 -24.05
C LEU A 187 -12.30 -31.54 -24.13
N GLN A 188 -12.55 -32.84 -24.19
CA GLN A 188 -13.89 -33.42 -24.23
C GLN A 188 -14.03 -34.50 -23.18
N MET A 189 -14.93 -34.31 -22.23
CA MET A 189 -15.24 -35.27 -21.17
C MET A 189 -16.69 -35.72 -21.29
N GLN A 190 -16.89 -37.03 -21.48
CA GLN A 190 -18.22 -37.63 -21.55
C GLN A 190 -18.85 -37.79 -20.15
N PRO A 191 -20.18 -37.99 -20.05
CA PRO A 191 -20.84 -38.20 -18.76
C PRO A 191 -20.22 -39.32 -17.93
N GLN A 192 -20.18 -39.12 -16.60
CA GLN A 192 -19.61 -40.04 -15.62
C GLN A 192 -18.09 -40.29 -15.74
N SER A 193 -17.39 -39.62 -16.66
CA SER A 193 -15.93 -39.59 -16.63
C SER A 193 -15.42 -38.78 -15.42
N ILE A 194 -14.18 -39.02 -15.01
CA ILE A 194 -13.54 -38.36 -13.88
C ILE A 194 -12.20 -37.80 -14.33
N ALA A 195 -11.97 -36.50 -14.11
CA ALA A 195 -10.63 -35.93 -14.08
C ALA A 195 -10.11 -36.08 -12.64
N ARG A 196 -9.16 -36.99 -12.42
CA ARG A 196 -8.52 -37.19 -11.13
C ARG A 196 -7.21 -36.42 -11.12
N LEU A 197 -7.16 -35.40 -10.29
CA LEU A 197 -6.12 -34.39 -10.25
C LEU A 197 -5.33 -34.59 -8.95
N ASP A 198 -4.04 -34.88 -9.06
CA ASP A 198 -3.15 -34.90 -7.90
C ASP A 198 -2.50 -33.52 -7.76
N THR A 199 -2.99 -32.75 -6.80
CA THR A 199 -2.51 -31.39 -6.47
C THR A 199 -1.55 -31.40 -5.28
N SER A 200 -1.17 -32.58 -4.77
CA SER A 200 -0.36 -32.70 -3.56
C SER A 200 1.07 -32.16 -3.71
N ALA A 201 1.58 -32.08 -4.94
CA ALA A 201 2.92 -31.58 -5.25
C ALA A 201 2.92 -30.17 -5.87
N GLY A 202 1.77 -29.49 -5.94
CA GLY A 202 1.58 -28.21 -6.62
C GLY A 202 0.31 -28.18 -7.48
N PRO A 203 -0.01 -27.05 -8.13
CA PRO A 203 -1.27 -26.91 -8.85
C PRO A 203 -1.31 -27.76 -10.12
N VAL A 204 -2.53 -28.08 -10.56
CA VAL A 204 -2.81 -28.58 -11.91
C VAL A 204 -3.42 -27.45 -12.71
N ILE A 205 -2.71 -26.98 -13.74
CA ILE A 205 -3.10 -25.84 -14.59
C ILE A 205 -3.43 -26.37 -15.98
N VAL A 206 -4.64 -26.12 -16.48
CA VAL A 206 -5.09 -26.60 -17.78
C VAL A 206 -5.55 -25.42 -18.65
N TYR A 207 -4.86 -25.18 -19.75
CA TYR A 207 -5.26 -24.23 -20.78
C TYR A 207 -5.93 -24.95 -21.95
N VAL A 208 -7.10 -24.50 -22.37
CA VAL A 208 -7.86 -25.06 -23.49
C VAL A 208 -8.11 -23.98 -24.55
N ARG A 209 -7.60 -24.19 -25.76
CA ARG A 209 -7.58 -23.16 -26.81
C ARG A 209 -8.86 -23.06 -27.63
N GLU A 210 -9.41 -24.18 -28.11
CA GLU A 210 -10.45 -24.19 -29.14
C GLU A 210 -11.79 -24.73 -28.67
N LEU A 211 -11.81 -25.85 -27.93
CA LEU A 211 -13.05 -26.53 -27.54
C LEU A 211 -12.96 -27.12 -26.14
N LEU A 212 -13.93 -26.76 -25.30
CA LEU A 212 -14.15 -27.36 -23.97
C LEU A 212 -15.57 -27.91 -23.87
N ASP A 213 -15.70 -29.25 -23.83
CA ASP A 213 -16.95 -29.97 -23.54
C ASP A 213 -16.77 -30.76 -22.23
N PHE A 214 -17.42 -30.35 -21.15
CA PHE A 214 -17.11 -30.82 -19.80
C PHE A 214 -18.34 -31.47 -19.13
N LYS A 215 -18.54 -32.77 -19.36
CA LYS A 215 -19.64 -33.55 -18.77
C LYS A 215 -19.21 -34.53 -17.66
N GLY A 216 -17.92 -34.52 -17.30
CA GLY A 216 -17.32 -35.38 -16.29
C GLY A 216 -17.08 -34.67 -14.95
N GLY A 217 -16.92 -35.43 -13.88
CA GLY A 217 -16.62 -34.89 -12.54
C GLY A 217 -15.14 -34.61 -12.34
N VAL A 218 -14.84 -33.78 -11.33
CA VAL A 218 -13.48 -33.54 -10.84
C VAL A 218 -13.28 -34.27 -9.51
N GLN A 219 -12.15 -34.95 -9.36
CA GLN A 219 -11.70 -35.53 -8.10
C GLN A 219 -10.30 -35.02 -7.80
N ILE A 220 -10.13 -34.28 -6.71
CA ILE A 220 -8.83 -33.76 -6.29
C ILE A 220 -8.23 -34.68 -5.22
N VAL A 221 -6.93 -34.96 -5.34
CA VAL A 221 -6.09 -35.60 -4.33
C VAL A 221 -5.07 -34.53 -3.89
N GLY A 222 -5.34 -33.90 -2.75
CA GLY A 222 -4.61 -32.71 -2.29
C GLY A 222 -5.58 -31.58 -1.91
N PRO A 223 -5.09 -30.33 -1.78
CA PRO A 223 -5.94 -29.15 -1.55
C PRO A 223 -6.88 -28.88 -2.73
N ASP A 224 -8.15 -28.56 -2.42
CA ASP A 224 -9.19 -28.23 -3.41
C ASP A 224 -8.86 -26.95 -4.21
N SER A 225 -8.14 -26.01 -3.61
CA SER A 225 -7.69 -24.75 -4.20
C SER A 225 -6.55 -24.89 -5.24
N GLY A 226 -6.16 -26.13 -5.59
CA GLY A 226 -5.03 -26.44 -6.47
C GLY A 226 -5.36 -26.68 -7.96
N PHE A 227 -6.62 -26.55 -8.39
CA PHE A 227 -7.01 -26.76 -9.80
C PHE A 227 -7.42 -25.46 -10.51
N PHE A 228 -6.78 -25.19 -11.65
CA PHE A 228 -7.10 -24.07 -12.54
C PHE A 228 -7.37 -24.56 -13.97
N LEU A 229 -8.52 -24.18 -14.53
CA LEU A 229 -8.91 -24.45 -15.90
C LEU A 229 -9.21 -23.13 -16.62
N ALA A 230 -8.45 -22.81 -17.65
CA ALA A 230 -8.68 -21.66 -18.50
C ALA A 230 -9.12 -22.09 -19.90
N TYR A 231 -10.20 -21.50 -20.40
CA TYR A 231 -10.70 -21.69 -21.75
C TYR A 231 -10.62 -20.38 -22.54
N LEU A 232 -9.80 -20.38 -23.59
CA LEU A 232 -9.50 -19.19 -24.39
C LEU A 232 -10.33 -19.12 -25.69
N GLY A 233 -11.22 -20.07 -25.90
CA GLY A 233 -12.20 -20.04 -26.99
C GLY A 233 -13.40 -19.15 -26.69
N THR A 234 -14.30 -19.01 -27.67
CA THR A 234 -15.50 -18.15 -27.57
C THR A 234 -16.81 -18.93 -27.46
N GLY A 235 -16.76 -20.25 -27.61
CA GLY A 235 -17.93 -21.13 -27.52
C GLY A 235 -18.53 -21.21 -26.11
N THR A 236 -19.79 -21.63 -26.00
CA THR A 236 -20.41 -21.88 -24.70
C THR A 236 -19.78 -23.10 -24.03
N VAL A 237 -19.35 -22.95 -22.78
CA VAL A 237 -18.85 -24.04 -21.92
C VAL A 237 -19.96 -24.43 -20.97
N SER A 238 -20.42 -25.68 -21.04
CA SER A 238 -21.39 -26.23 -20.10
C SER A 238 -20.69 -27.18 -19.14
N ILE A 239 -20.81 -26.93 -17.84
CA ILE A 239 -20.32 -27.77 -16.75
C ILE A 239 -21.49 -28.63 -16.26
N GLU A 240 -21.56 -29.88 -16.71
CA GLU A 240 -22.74 -30.74 -16.49
C GLU A 240 -22.69 -31.62 -15.23
N SER A 241 -21.65 -31.45 -14.41
CA SER A 241 -21.42 -32.20 -13.17
C SER A 241 -20.71 -31.34 -12.13
N ALA A 242 -20.67 -31.81 -10.87
CA ALA A 242 -20.01 -31.09 -9.79
C ALA A 242 -18.55 -30.79 -10.17
N PHE A 243 -18.20 -29.51 -10.07
CA PHE A 243 -16.89 -28.99 -10.42
C PHE A 243 -16.20 -28.53 -9.15
N ASN A 244 -14.91 -28.81 -9.05
CA ASN A 244 -14.08 -28.43 -7.92
C ASN A 244 -12.81 -27.79 -8.49
N GLY A 245 -12.67 -26.47 -8.37
CA GLY A 245 -11.53 -25.68 -8.85
C GLY A 245 -11.93 -24.33 -9.46
N THR A 246 -10.98 -23.60 -10.02
CA THR A 246 -11.22 -22.31 -10.68
C THR A 246 -11.35 -22.44 -12.18
N LEU A 247 -12.40 -21.84 -12.76
CA LEU A 247 -12.66 -21.83 -14.21
C LEU A 247 -12.66 -20.38 -14.75
N VAL A 248 -11.75 -20.10 -15.68
CA VAL A 248 -11.58 -18.79 -16.33
C VAL A 248 -11.86 -18.90 -17.83
N ALA A 249 -12.87 -18.18 -18.32
CA ALA A 249 -13.31 -18.22 -19.71
C ALA A 249 -13.71 -16.81 -20.21
N PRO A 250 -12.74 -15.89 -20.34
CA PRO A 250 -12.98 -14.45 -20.41
C PRO A 250 -13.75 -14.01 -21.67
N SER A 251 -13.73 -14.85 -22.71
CA SER A 251 -14.41 -14.60 -24.00
C SER A 251 -15.58 -15.55 -24.28
N ALA A 252 -16.02 -16.33 -23.29
CA ALA A 252 -17.02 -17.39 -23.46
C ALA A 252 -18.21 -17.26 -22.50
N THR A 253 -19.32 -17.88 -22.89
CA THR A 253 -20.45 -18.11 -21.97
C THR A 253 -20.16 -19.34 -21.12
N LEU A 254 -20.13 -19.18 -19.80
CA LEU A 254 -20.11 -20.28 -18.85
C LEU A 254 -21.55 -20.63 -18.44
N ARG A 255 -21.89 -21.92 -18.50
CA ARG A 255 -23.15 -22.45 -18.01
C ARG A 255 -22.88 -23.52 -16.97
N LEU A 256 -23.35 -23.29 -15.75
CA LEU A 256 -23.29 -24.27 -14.65
C LEU A 256 -24.62 -25.03 -14.59
N ALA A 257 -24.56 -26.37 -14.63
CA ALA A 257 -25.74 -27.22 -14.79
C ALA A 257 -26.16 -27.97 -13.50
N PRO A 258 -27.38 -28.54 -13.48
CA PRO A 258 -27.80 -29.75 -12.78
C PRO A 258 -27.30 -30.34 -11.46
N VAL A 259 -26.55 -29.74 -10.51
CA VAL A 259 -25.79 -30.57 -9.54
C VAL A 259 -26.35 -30.64 -8.13
N GLY A 260 -26.51 -31.86 -7.61
CA GLY A 260 -26.84 -32.13 -6.20
C GLY A 260 -25.67 -31.84 -5.24
N SER A 261 -25.94 -31.97 -3.93
CA SER A 261 -24.93 -31.78 -2.88
C SER A 261 -23.67 -32.65 -3.11
N PRO A 262 -22.45 -32.10 -2.99
CA PRO A 262 -22.11 -30.79 -2.38
C PRO A 262 -22.26 -29.55 -3.29
N GLY A 263 -22.62 -29.71 -4.56
CA GLY A 263 -22.75 -28.59 -5.50
C GLY A 263 -21.45 -28.28 -6.26
N HIS A 264 -21.30 -27.04 -6.72
CA HIS A 264 -20.04 -26.56 -7.31
C HIS A 264 -19.16 -25.94 -6.23
N ARG A 265 -17.84 -26.14 -6.33
CA ARG A 265 -16.83 -25.58 -5.44
C ARG A 265 -15.74 -24.89 -6.25
N GLY A 266 -15.39 -23.66 -5.88
CA GLY A 266 -14.36 -22.87 -6.56
C GLY A 266 -14.83 -21.48 -7.00
N ALA A 267 -14.20 -20.95 -8.04
CA ALA A 267 -14.50 -19.62 -8.61
C ALA A 267 -14.71 -19.68 -10.12
N PHE A 268 -15.64 -18.87 -10.64
CA PHE A 268 -16.12 -18.94 -12.02
C PHE A 268 -16.09 -17.56 -12.69
N PHE A 269 -15.22 -17.40 -13.69
CA PHE A 269 -14.99 -16.13 -14.40
C PHE A 269 -15.34 -16.32 -15.88
N GLY A 270 -16.30 -15.58 -16.41
CA GLY A 270 -16.76 -15.73 -17.80
C GLY A 270 -17.06 -14.40 -18.50
N GLN A 271 -17.23 -14.42 -19.82
CA GLN A 271 -17.82 -13.27 -20.50
C GLN A 271 -19.27 -13.10 -20.06
N THR A 272 -20.03 -14.18 -20.18
CA THR A 272 -21.36 -14.30 -19.59
C THR A 272 -21.36 -15.52 -18.67
N VAL A 273 -21.91 -15.38 -17.47
CA VAL A 273 -22.08 -16.53 -16.57
C VAL A 273 -23.56 -16.76 -16.34
N ASP A 274 -24.02 -17.92 -16.78
CA ASP A 274 -25.35 -18.44 -16.53
C ASP A 274 -25.27 -19.58 -15.52
N ALA A 275 -25.36 -19.25 -14.23
CA ALA A 275 -25.51 -20.21 -13.17
C ALA A 275 -26.97 -20.69 -13.14
N ALA A 276 -27.31 -21.58 -14.08
CA ALA A 276 -28.67 -21.89 -14.50
C ALA A 276 -29.51 -22.72 -13.48
N GLU A 277 -29.00 -22.94 -12.26
CA GLU A 277 -29.50 -23.96 -11.35
C GLU A 277 -30.29 -23.46 -10.12
N ALA A 278 -31.54 -23.91 -10.02
CA ALA A 278 -32.38 -23.61 -8.87
C ALA A 278 -32.05 -24.53 -7.68
N GLY A 279 -31.70 -23.95 -6.54
CA GLY A 279 -31.44 -24.71 -5.31
C GLY A 279 -30.02 -25.28 -5.16
N SER A 280 -29.10 -25.04 -6.11
CA SER A 280 -27.70 -25.48 -6.02
C SER A 280 -26.88 -24.61 -5.07
N THR A 281 -25.93 -25.21 -4.37
CA THR A 281 -24.90 -24.49 -3.61
C THR A 281 -23.66 -24.27 -4.48
N ILE A 282 -23.17 -23.03 -4.53
CA ILE A 282 -21.87 -22.69 -5.07
C ILE A 282 -21.02 -22.24 -3.88
N THR A 283 -20.02 -23.05 -3.55
CA THR A 283 -19.07 -22.77 -2.47
C THR A 283 -17.82 -22.13 -3.06
N PHE A 284 -17.62 -20.84 -2.78
CA PHE A 284 -16.40 -20.12 -3.10
C PHE A 284 -15.21 -20.75 -2.42
N ASP A 285 -14.22 -21.08 -3.24
CA ASP A 285 -12.89 -21.53 -2.84
C ASP A 285 -11.91 -20.91 -3.85
N PRO A 286 -11.07 -19.93 -3.44
CA PRO A 286 -10.16 -19.27 -4.37
C PRO A 286 -9.08 -20.24 -4.85
N PHE A 287 -8.50 -19.93 -6.02
CA PHE A 287 -7.28 -20.59 -6.46
C PHE A 287 -6.09 -20.01 -5.67
N ASP A 288 -5.45 -20.80 -4.81
CA ASP A 288 -4.37 -20.29 -3.95
C ASP A 288 -3.02 -20.16 -4.68
N HIS A 289 -3.02 -20.49 -5.97
CA HIS A 289 -1.86 -20.58 -6.85
C HIS A 289 -1.92 -19.54 -7.98
N TRP A 290 -2.63 -18.42 -7.80
CA TRP A 290 -2.71 -17.36 -8.81
C TRP A 290 -1.32 -16.88 -9.27
N TYR A 291 -0.31 -16.94 -8.42
CA TYR A 291 1.07 -16.63 -8.80
C TYR A 291 1.66 -17.60 -9.84
N ASP A 292 1.22 -18.87 -9.90
CA ASP A 292 1.70 -19.85 -10.88
C ASP A 292 1.13 -19.63 -12.30
N VAL A 293 0.13 -18.74 -12.43
CA VAL A 293 -0.45 -18.32 -13.72
C VAL A 293 -0.14 -16.86 -14.06
N LEU A 294 0.42 -16.10 -13.11
CA LEU A 294 0.80 -14.71 -13.28
C LEU A 294 2.27 -14.62 -13.68
N ASN A 295 2.60 -13.66 -14.55
CA ASN A 295 3.97 -13.45 -15.01
C ASN A 295 4.76 -12.70 -13.94
N ILE A 296 5.46 -13.46 -13.10
CA ILE A 296 6.32 -12.96 -12.03
C ILE A 296 7.71 -13.56 -12.20
N HIS A 297 8.68 -12.70 -12.47
CA HIS A 297 10.04 -13.11 -12.82
C HIS A 297 10.99 -12.72 -11.69
N PRO A 298 11.59 -13.67 -10.95
CA PRO A 298 12.69 -13.34 -10.05
C PRO A 298 13.93 -12.99 -10.88
N VAL A 299 14.74 -12.06 -10.39
CA VAL A 299 15.93 -11.56 -11.07
C VAL A 299 17.10 -11.53 -10.09
N VAL A 300 18.24 -12.09 -10.51
CA VAL A 300 19.52 -11.79 -9.83
C VAL A 300 20.04 -10.48 -10.37
N LYS A 301 20.12 -9.46 -9.53
CA LYS A 301 20.71 -8.19 -9.94
C LYS A 301 22.23 -8.29 -9.94
N CYS A 302 22.81 -8.69 -8.81
CA CYS A 302 24.25 -8.78 -8.68
C CYS A 302 24.69 -9.68 -7.51
N VAL A 303 25.98 -9.94 -7.40
CA VAL A 303 26.64 -10.66 -6.32
C VAL A 303 27.80 -9.83 -5.76
N ARG A 304 27.72 -9.48 -4.47
CA ARG A 304 28.84 -8.89 -3.73
C ARG A 304 29.75 -10.00 -3.23
N ARG A 305 31.05 -9.86 -3.48
CA ARG A 305 32.07 -10.81 -3.00
C ARG A 305 32.68 -10.30 -1.71
N PHE A 306 32.71 -11.14 -0.67
CA PHE A 306 33.43 -10.87 0.57
C PHE A 306 34.76 -11.65 0.60
N LYS A 307 35.44 -11.72 1.74
CA LYS A 307 36.63 -12.58 1.90
C LYS A 307 36.24 -14.04 1.59
N HIS A 308 36.98 -14.66 0.67
CA HIS A 308 36.72 -16.02 0.20
C HIS A 308 36.51 -17.02 1.37
N PRO A 309 35.46 -17.87 1.33
CA PRO A 309 34.56 -18.14 0.19
C PRO A 309 33.19 -17.43 0.24
N ALA A 310 32.99 -16.42 1.09
CA ALA A 310 31.66 -15.82 1.29
C ALA A 310 31.29 -14.73 0.25
N GLY A 311 30.01 -14.67 -0.12
CA GLY A 311 29.40 -13.61 -0.93
C GLY A 311 27.94 -13.34 -0.50
N ALA A 312 27.30 -12.34 -1.11
CA ALA A 312 25.86 -12.11 -0.98
C ALA A 312 25.26 -11.77 -2.34
N ALA A 313 24.10 -12.35 -2.64
CA ALA A 313 23.33 -12.05 -3.84
C ALA A 313 22.29 -10.96 -3.54
N LEU A 314 22.12 -10.03 -4.47
CA LEU A 314 21.04 -9.05 -4.49
C LEU A 314 19.98 -9.50 -5.47
N PHE A 315 18.78 -9.72 -4.96
CA PHE A 315 17.64 -10.17 -5.75
C PHE A 315 16.64 -9.03 -5.97
N GLY A 316 16.02 -9.03 -7.14
CA GLY A 316 14.86 -8.22 -7.50
C GLY A 316 13.82 -9.07 -8.24
N TYR A 317 12.70 -8.50 -8.65
CA TYR A 317 11.67 -9.22 -9.39
C TYR A 317 10.99 -8.30 -10.40
N GLU A 318 10.29 -8.87 -11.37
CA GLU A 318 9.34 -8.17 -12.23
C GLU A 318 7.96 -8.80 -12.08
N ASN A 319 6.97 -8.00 -11.73
CA ASN A 319 5.57 -8.40 -11.68
C ASN A 319 4.84 -7.68 -12.82
N GLU A 320 4.49 -8.39 -13.88
CA GLU A 320 3.80 -7.79 -15.05
C GLU A 320 2.33 -7.43 -14.77
N SER A 321 1.81 -7.78 -13.59
CA SER A 321 0.45 -7.45 -13.17
C SER A 321 0.33 -5.98 -12.76
N ASP A 322 -0.85 -5.36 -12.94
CA ASP A 322 -1.14 -3.99 -12.49
C ASP A 322 -1.55 -3.90 -11.00
N PHE A 323 -1.55 -5.03 -10.28
CA PHE A 323 -1.85 -5.14 -8.85
C PHE A 323 -0.77 -5.94 -8.09
N PRO A 324 -0.64 -5.75 -6.77
CA PRO A 324 0.31 -6.51 -5.96
C PRO A 324 -0.02 -8.01 -5.92
N VAL A 325 0.98 -8.87 -6.10
CA VAL A 325 0.83 -10.33 -5.97
C VAL A 325 1.46 -10.81 -4.67
N THR A 326 0.72 -11.60 -3.90
CA THR A 326 1.24 -12.23 -2.69
C THR A 326 1.66 -13.67 -2.98
N VAL A 327 2.95 -13.98 -2.76
CA VAL A 327 3.51 -15.34 -2.83
C VAL A 327 4.06 -15.69 -1.43
N PRO A 328 3.36 -16.54 -0.65
CA PRO A 328 3.80 -16.91 0.69
C PRO A 328 5.17 -17.59 0.68
N LEU A 329 5.96 -17.41 1.76
CA LEU A 329 7.22 -18.16 1.93
C LEU A 329 6.95 -19.67 1.91
N GLY A 330 7.78 -20.41 1.17
CA GLY A 330 7.62 -21.84 0.97
C GLY A 330 8.21 -22.29 -0.37
N PRO A 331 7.88 -23.48 -0.88
CA PRO A 331 8.43 -23.99 -2.14
C PRO A 331 8.23 -23.06 -3.35
N ALA A 332 7.18 -22.23 -3.35
CA ALA A 332 6.91 -21.24 -4.39
C ALA A 332 7.59 -19.87 -4.14
N ASN A 333 8.22 -19.66 -2.99
CA ASN A 333 8.96 -18.45 -2.64
C ASN A 333 10.02 -18.79 -1.58
N GLN A 334 11.17 -19.27 -2.03
CA GLN A 334 12.26 -19.71 -1.15
C GLN A 334 13.64 -19.51 -1.75
N LEU A 335 14.63 -19.44 -0.87
CA LEU A 335 16.03 -19.51 -1.25
C LEU A 335 16.54 -20.96 -1.14
N VAL A 336 17.32 -21.38 -2.14
CA VAL A 336 17.96 -22.70 -2.20
C VAL A 336 19.46 -22.52 -2.45
N PRO A 337 20.35 -22.91 -1.50
CA PRO A 337 20.02 -23.45 -0.17
C PRO A 337 19.33 -22.41 0.73
N ALA A 338 18.51 -22.89 1.66
CA ALA A 338 17.85 -22.04 2.65
C ALA A 338 18.89 -21.32 3.53
N GLY A 339 18.66 -20.04 3.80
CA GLY A 339 19.51 -19.19 4.64
C GLY A 339 18.68 -18.26 5.52
N ASP A 340 19.35 -17.34 6.22
CA ASP A 340 18.71 -16.42 7.19
C ASP A 340 17.93 -15.27 6.53
N ALA A 341 18.09 -15.06 5.22
CA ALA A 341 17.37 -14.05 4.46
C ALA A 341 15.98 -14.57 4.05
N ALA A 342 14.96 -13.74 4.24
CA ALA A 342 13.59 -14.03 3.81
C ALA A 342 13.25 -13.19 2.57
N PRO A 343 12.91 -13.81 1.43
CA PRO A 343 12.35 -13.10 0.29
C PRO A 343 11.05 -12.34 0.63
N PRO A 344 10.71 -11.27 -0.11
CA PRO A 344 9.43 -10.58 0.05
C PRO A 344 8.26 -11.51 -0.27
N THR A 345 7.17 -11.39 0.48
CA THR A 345 5.93 -12.15 0.22
C THR A 345 4.91 -11.36 -0.59
N THR A 346 5.04 -10.04 -0.68
CA THR A 346 4.16 -9.18 -1.49
C THR A 346 4.99 -8.46 -2.54
N LEU A 347 4.63 -8.68 -3.80
CA LEU A 347 5.34 -8.22 -4.99
C LEU A 347 4.49 -7.14 -5.66
N LEU A 348 4.94 -5.90 -5.59
CA LEU A 348 4.23 -4.76 -6.18
C LEU A 348 4.30 -4.81 -7.73
N PRO A 349 3.37 -4.18 -8.45
CA PRO A 349 3.41 -4.05 -9.91
C PRO A 349 4.73 -3.48 -10.44
N GLY A 350 5.18 -3.97 -11.59
CA GLY A 350 6.36 -3.50 -12.31
C GLY A 350 7.67 -4.21 -11.95
N ALA A 351 8.78 -3.66 -12.44
CA ALA A 351 10.13 -4.14 -12.14
C ALA A 351 10.65 -3.51 -10.84
N HIS A 352 11.03 -4.35 -9.90
CA HIS A 352 11.56 -3.98 -8.59
C HIS A 352 12.98 -4.53 -8.43
N ASP A 353 13.93 -3.61 -8.44
CA ASP A 353 15.34 -3.92 -8.30
C ASP A 353 15.75 -3.83 -6.82
N ASN A 354 16.80 -4.56 -6.44
CA ASN A 354 17.45 -4.42 -5.14
C ASN A 354 16.54 -4.68 -3.92
N VAL A 355 15.68 -5.69 -4.03
CA VAL A 355 14.60 -5.94 -3.06
C VAL A 355 15.12 -6.57 -1.77
N PHE A 356 16.04 -7.54 -1.84
CA PHE A 356 16.67 -8.11 -0.66
C PHE A 356 18.04 -8.71 -0.94
N PHE A 357 18.87 -8.79 0.11
CA PHE A 357 20.17 -9.45 0.09
C PHE A 357 20.10 -10.83 0.73
N ALA A 358 20.82 -11.78 0.16
CA ALA A 358 20.97 -13.11 0.72
C ALA A 358 22.43 -13.59 0.67
N PRO A 359 23.06 -13.86 1.83
CA PRO A 359 24.42 -14.38 1.90
C PRO A 359 24.52 -15.83 1.38
N PHE A 360 25.61 -16.17 0.71
CA PHE A 360 25.90 -17.53 0.24
C PHE A 360 27.41 -17.80 0.07
N ASP A 361 27.76 -19.09 -0.04
CA ASP A 361 29.12 -19.52 -0.38
C ASP A 361 29.34 -19.43 -1.90
N LEU A 362 30.32 -18.63 -2.34
CA LEU A 362 30.67 -18.40 -3.75
C LEU A 362 31.21 -19.64 -4.46
N SER A 363 31.56 -20.70 -3.73
CA SER A 363 31.88 -22.02 -4.32
C SER A 363 30.64 -22.79 -4.76
N GLY A 364 29.45 -22.39 -4.29
CA GLY A 364 28.15 -22.89 -4.71
C GLY A 364 27.29 -21.82 -5.40
N ASN A 365 26.02 -22.13 -5.55
CA ASN A 365 25.00 -21.23 -6.09
C ASN A 365 23.94 -20.96 -5.02
N LEU A 366 23.31 -19.79 -5.10
CA LEU A 366 22.11 -19.45 -4.35
C LEU A 366 20.99 -19.16 -5.34
N THR A 367 19.88 -19.86 -5.25
CA THR A 367 18.74 -19.71 -6.15
C THR A 367 17.56 -19.16 -5.38
N TRP A 368 16.93 -18.09 -5.87
CA TRP A 368 15.59 -17.70 -5.45
C TRP A 368 14.58 -18.37 -6.37
N GLU A 369 13.78 -19.26 -5.81
CA GLU A 369 12.63 -19.86 -6.46
C GLU A 369 11.41 -19.00 -6.14
N LEU A 370 10.76 -18.45 -7.16
CA LEU A 370 9.61 -17.57 -7.04
C LEU A 370 8.57 -17.91 -8.12
N ALA A 371 7.36 -18.27 -7.71
CA ALA A 371 6.23 -18.54 -8.60
C ALA A 371 6.55 -19.55 -9.73
N GLY A 372 7.33 -20.59 -9.41
CA GLY A 372 7.77 -21.60 -10.38
C GLY A 372 8.95 -21.18 -11.27
N GLU A 373 9.36 -19.91 -11.22
CA GLU A 373 10.57 -19.41 -11.86
C GLU A 373 11.76 -19.37 -10.89
N THR A 374 12.96 -19.24 -11.45
CA THR A 374 14.19 -19.26 -10.65
C THR A 374 15.18 -18.20 -11.09
N ALA A 375 15.81 -17.57 -10.11
CA ALA A 375 16.92 -16.66 -10.28
C ALA A 375 18.15 -17.23 -9.55
N THR A 376 19.19 -17.64 -10.30
CA THR A 376 20.38 -18.28 -9.71
C THR A 376 21.58 -17.34 -9.65
N ALA A 377 21.98 -16.99 -8.43
CA ALA A 377 23.19 -16.25 -8.13
C ALA A 377 24.38 -17.21 -7.98
N SER A 378 25.52 -16.82 -8.56
CA SER A 378 26.75 -17.60 -8.61
C SER A 378 27.97 -16.67 -8.59
N SER A 379 29.17 -17.23 -8.47
CA SER A 379 30.41 -16.46 -8.63
C SER A 379 30.56 -15.84 -10.03
N SER A 380 29.85 -16.33 -11.04
CA SER A 380 29.79 -15.77 -12.40
C SER A 380 28.70 -14.71 -12.61
N SER A 381 27.81 -14.49 -11.63
CA SER A 381 26.80 -13.43 -11.73
C SER A 381 27.47 -12.05 -11.71
N PRO A 382 26.79 -11.00 -12.24
CA PRO A 382 27.30 -9.63 -12.23
C PRO A 382 27.74 -9.21 -10.82
N ALA A 383 28.86 -8.50 -10.68
CA ALA A 383 29.30 -8.03 -9.37
C ALA A 383 28.44 -6.83 -8.92
N CYS A 384 28.14 -6.72 -7.62
CA CYS A 384 27.41 -5.54 -7.11
C CYS A 384 28.33 -4.33 -7.05
N ASP A 385 27.81 -3.17 -7.46
CA ASP A 385 28.48 -1.89 -7.25
C ASP A 385 28.25 -1.39 -5.82
N LEU A 386 29.14 -0.52 -5.32
CA LEU A 386 29.11 -0.08 -3.91
C LEU A 386 27.83 0.70 -3.54
N GLY A 387 27.11 1.23 -4.53
CA GLY A 387 25.82 1.93 -4.37
C GLY A 387 24.59 1.02 -4.29
N ASP A 388 24.70 -0.26 -4.63
CA ASP A 388 23.58 -1.22 -4.63
C ASP A 388 23.31 -1.82 -3.23
N VAL A 389 24.21 -1.59 -2.27
CA VAL A 389 24.23 -2.27 -0.98
C VAL A 389 23.90 -1.26 0.13
N PRO A 390 22.86 -1.49 0.95
CA PRO A 390 22.66 -0.74 2.18
C PRO A 390 23.95 -0.77 3.02
N PRO A 391 24.35 0.34 3.66
CA PRO A 391 25.57 0.37 4.47
C PRO A 391 25.54 -0.77 5.50
N GLU A 392 26.64 -1.50 5.55
CA GLU A 392 26.86 -2.62 6.45
C GLU A 392 26.55 -2.18 7.89
N ARG A 393 25.52 -2.76 8.54
CA ARG A 393 25.44 -2.67 10.00
C ARG A 393 26.69 -3.34 10.53
N GLU A 394 27.62 -2.55 11.06
CA GLU A 394 28.69 -3.14 11.87
C GLU A 394 28.03 -4.02 12.94
N PRO A 395 28.51 -5.25 13.16
CA PRO A 395 28.04 -6.05 14.27
C PRO A 395 28.28 -5.23 15.53
N THR A 396 27.20 -4.88 16.24
CA THR A 396 27.26 -4.21 17.53
C THR A 396 28.34 -4.87 18.38
N PRO A 397 29.39 -4.15 18.81
CA PRO A 397 30.37 -4.74 19.70
C PRO A 397 29.64 -5.20 20.96
N SER A 398 29.83 -6.48 21.33
CA SER A 398 29.42 -6.98 22.63
C SER A 398 29.83 -5.98 23.71
N PRO A 399 28.99 -5.71 24.74
CA PRO A 399 29.34 -4.76 25.79
C PRO A 399 30.69 -5.13 26.37
N ALA A 400 31.67 -4.24 26.21
CA ALA A 400 32.94 -4.38 26.89
C ALA A 400 32.65 -4.44 28.39
N VAL A 401 33.04 -5.54 29.02
CA VAL A 401 33.05 -5.67 30.48
C VAL A 401 33.96 -4.56 31.01
N VAL A 402 33.36 -3.53 31.58
CA VAL A 402 34.07 -2.48 32.32
C VAL A 402 34.74 -3.14 33.53
N PRO A 403 36.08 -3.11 33.67
CA PRO A 403 36.73 -3.61 34.87
C PRO A 403 36.47 -2.63 36.01
N ILE A 404 35.83 -3.10 37.07
CA ILE A 404 35.70 -2.36 38.32
C ILE A 404 37.10 -2.30 38.97
N GLU A 405 37.77 -1.14 38.86
CA GLU A 405 38.95 -0.84 39.68
C GLU A 405 38.55 -0.71 41.15
N ARG A 406 38.98 -1.67 41.96
CA ARG A 406 38.93 -1.59 43.42
C ARG A 406 39.98 -0.61 43.93
N ALA A 407 39.53 0.49 44.54
CA ALA A 407 40.37 1.29 45.41
C ALA A 407 40.76 0.48 46.66
N SER A 408 42.05 0.21 46.81
CA SER A 408 42.66 -0.39 47.98
C SER A 408 42.79 0.61 49.13
N VAL A 409 42.19 0.30 50.28
CA VAL A 409 42.54 0.91 51.58
C VAL A 409 43.18 -0.14 52.48
N SER A 410 44.21 0.30 53.18
CA SER A 410 45.36 -0.45 53.72
C SER A 410 45.12 -1.30 54.98
N LEU A 411 45.96 -2.35 55.05
CA LEU A 411 46.25 -3.31 56.12
C LEU A 411 46.34 -2.79 57.58
N SER A 412 45.90 -3.58 58.56
CA SER A 412 46.80 -4.38 59.42
C SER A 412 46.13 -5.18 60.55
N SER A 413 46.63 -6.42 60.74
CA SER A 413 46.59 -7.32 61.92
C SER A 413 45.22 -7.92 62.30
N VAL A 414 45.03 -9.21 62.56
CA VAL A 414 45.77 -10.12 63.45
C VAL A 414 45.64 -11.59 62.99
N SER A 415 46.71 -12.35 63.25
CA SER A 415 46.92 -13.79 63.16
C SER A 415 45.79 -14.73 63.61
N ALA A 416 45.68 -15.90 62.97
CA ALA A 416 46.12 -17.20 63.55
C ALA A 416 45.60 -18.43 62.76
N GLN A 417 46.55 -19.19 62.23
CA GLN A 417 46.73 -20.63 62.50
C GLN A 417 45.55 -21.61 62.33
N LEU A 418 45.57 -22.44 61.29
CA LEU A 418 46.12 -23.82 61.33
C LEU A 418 46.00 -24.51 59.96
N ALA A 419 47.08 -25.18 59.58
CA ALA A 419 47.25 -26.11 58.46
C ALA A 419 47.37 -27.54 59.04
N PRO A 420 47.73 -28.61 58.29
CA PRO A 420 47.40 -29.02 56.91
C PRO A 420 47.08 -30.56 56.82
N GLU A 421 46.86 -31.03 55.59
CA GLU A 421 47.21 -32.38 55.06
C GLU A 421 46.47 -33.61 55.66
N VAL A 422 45.91 -34.53 54.87
CA VAL A 422 46.62 -35.47 53.99
C VAL A 422 45.74 -35.98 52.84
N THR A 423 46.40 -35.99 51.69
CA THR A 423 46.23 -36.62 50.37
C THR A 423 45.78 -38.11 50.32
N THR A 424 44.85 -38.46 49.41
CA THR A 424 45.11 -39.06 48.07
C THR A 424 43.92 -39.85 47.49
N SER A 425 43.76 -39.71 46.16
CA SER A 425 43.44 -40.78 45.21
C SER A 425 41.99 -41.26 45.01
N ALA A 426 41.36 -40.58 44.04
CA ALA A 426 40.89 -41.16 42.78
C ALA A 426 39.46 -41.75 42.67
N THR A 427 38.98 -41.57 41.44
CA THR A 427 37.83 -42.21 40.76
C THR A 427 36.43 -41.69 41.05
N SER A 428 36.07 -40.68 40.24
CA SER A 428 34.95 -40.71 39.30
C SER A 428 33.51 -40.88 39.83
N HIS A 429 32.73 -39.84 39.53
CA HIS A 429 31.27 -39.75 39.48
C HIS A 429 30.52 -39.66 40.82
N LEU A 430 30.61 -38.48 41.44
CA LEU A 430 29.55 -37.94 42.30
C LEU A 430 28.96 -36.73 41.59
N ALA A 431 27.68 -36.81 41.27
CA ALA A 431 26.79 -35.65 41.24
C ALA A 431 25.38 -36.19 41.51
N SER A 432 25.01 -36.27 42.78
CA SER A 432 23.60 -36.29 43.18
C SER A 432 23.32 -35.03 43.99
N GLU A 433 22.27 -34.35 43.53
CA GLU A 433 21.26 -33.68 44.35
C GLU A 433 21.68 -32.44 45.14
N VAL A 434 21.61 -31.29 44.45
CA VAL A 434 20.73 -30.18 44.87
C VAL A 434 20.09 -29.57 43.62
N TYR A 435 18.76 -29.71 43.54
CA TYR A 435 17.78 -29.00 42.69
C TYR A 435 17.90 -29.09 41.15
N GLY A 436 17.50 -30.26 40.63
CA GLY A 436 16.23 -30.40 39.89
C GLY A 436 16.14 -29.78 38.49
N ASP A 437 16.57 -30.58 37.52
CA ASP A 437 16.38 -30.42 36.08
C ASP A 437 14.92 -30.18 35.64
N PHE A 438 14.74 -29.26 34.69
CA PHE A 438 13.81 -29.44 33.58
C PHE A 438 14.64 -29.39 32.28
N VAL A 439 14.98 -30.57 31.76
CA VAL A 439 15.54 -30.77 30.43
C VAL A 439 14.47 -30.47 29.40
N GLY A 440 14.82 -29.62 28.45
CA GLY A 440 13.89 -28.98 27.54
C GLY A 440 13.22 -29.91 26.52
N PRO A 441 12.05 -29.49 26.01
CA PRO A 441 11.63 -29.90 24.70
C PRO A 441 12.38 -29.05 23.66
N GLN A 442 12.57 -29.67 22.50
CA GLN A 442 12.92 -28.99 21.27
C GLN A 442 12.00 -27.79 21.05
N VAL A 443 12.57 -26.62 20.77
CA VAL A 443 11.81 -25.49 20.22
C VAL A 443 11.64 -25.76 18.74
N GLY A 444 10.58 -26.50 18.41
CA GLY A 444 9.88 -26.39 17.13
C GLY A 444 8.66 -25.50 17.29
N ASN A 445 8.26 -24.83 16.20
CA ASN A 445 7.04 -24.04 15.99
C ASN A 445 6.92 -22.73 16.82
N THR A 446 6.38 -21.61 16.32
CA THR A 446 5.22 -21.37 15.43
C THR A 446 5.46 -20.06 14.64
N SER A 447 5.44 -20.07 13.30
CA SER A 447 4.32 -19.59 12.46
C SER A 447 3.55 -18.40 13.02
N ASN A 448 3.69 -17.23 12.38
CA ASN A 448 2.79 -16.10 12.53
C ASN A 448 1.35 -16.59 12.27
N GLU A 449 0.59 -16.66 13.35
CA GLU A 449 -0.81 -17.02 13.37
C GLU A 449 -1.59 -16.06 12.46
N GLU A 450 -2.40 -16.66 11.58
CA GLU A 450 -3.64 -16.06 11.12
C GLU A 450 -4.36 -15.46 12.34
N ALA A 451 -5.04 -14.33 12.15
CA ALA A 451 -5.92 -13.81 13.19
C ALA A 451 -7.09 -14.78 13.39
N GLY A 452 -6.86 -15.80 14.23
CA GLY A 452 -7.81 -16.86 14.55
C GLY A 452 -9.00 -16.36 15.37
N PRO A 453 -9.87 -17.29 15.80
CA PRO A 453 -10.97 -17.01 16.72
C PRO A 453 -10.43 -16.24 17.92
N ALA A 454 -11.17 -15.26 18.43
CA ALA A 454 -10.76 -14.62 19.67
C ALA A 454 -10.88 -15.68 20.78
N ALA A 455 -9.74 -16.12 21.32
CA ALA A 455 -9.69 -17.02 22.44
C ALA A 455 -9.72 -16.17 23.72
N PHE A 456 -10.64 -16.47 24.62
CA PHE A 456 -10.53 -16.01 25.99
C PHE A 456 -10.34 -17.23 26.89
N THR A 457 -9.47 -17.07 27.89
CA THR A 457 -9.22 -18.07 28.92
C THR A 457 -9.91 -17.60 30.18
N PHE A 458 -10.67 -18.48 30.81
CA PHE A 458 -11.18 -18.24 32.16
C PHE A 458 -10.53 -19.22 33.12
N THR A 459 -10.26 -18.76 34.33
CA THR A 459 -9.62 -19.57 35.39
C THR A 459 -10.63 -19.84 36.48
N VAL A 460 -10.89 -21.12 36.76
CA VAL A 460 -11.67 -21.57 37.91
C VAL A 460 -10.71 -21.74 39.08
N ALA A 461 -10.87 -20.92 40.12
CA ALA A 461 -9.88 -20.79 41.19
C ALA A 461 -9.70 -22.08 42.01
N SER A 462 -10.76 -22.88 42.18
CA SER A 462 -10.68 -24.23 42.74
C SER A 462 -11.92 -25.05 42.39
N LEU A 463 -11.73 -26.33 42.08
CA LEU A 463 -12.79 -27.35 42.08
C LEU A 463 -12.52 -28.35 43.20
N ASN A 464 -13.55 -28.74 43.94
CA ASN A 464 -13.44 -29.66 45.06
C ASN A 464 -14.39 -30.83 44.80
N PHE A 465 -13.87 -31.95 44.28
CA PHE A 465 -14.63 -33.18 44.06
C PHE A 465 -14.26 -34.20 45.14
N ASP A 466 -15.23 -34.88 45.71
CA ASP A 466 -15.03 -36.10 46.48
C ASP A 466 -15.31 -37.32 45.57
N ASP A 467 -14.37 -38.27 45.58
CA ASP A 467 -14.48 -39.62 45.00
C ASP A 467 -15.08 -39.81 43.58
N GLY A 468 -14.32 -39.39 42.57
CA GLY A 468 -14.27 -40.10 41.28
C GLY A 468 -15.38 -39.80 40.26
N GLU A 469 -16.14 -38.73 40.43
CA GLU A 469 -17.13 -38.29 39.44
C GLU A 469 -16.60 -37.14 38.56
N GLY A 470 -16.99 -37.14 37.29
CA GLY A 470 -16.48 -36.22 36.26
C GLY A 470 -17.53 -35.22 35.77
N LEU A 471 -17.10 -34.01 35.44
CA LEU A 471 -17.91 -32.95 34.83
C LEU A 471 -18.59 -33.42 33.53
N CYS A 472 -19.90 -33.22 33.43
CA CYS A 472 -20.66 -33.41 32.19
C CYS A 472 -21.28 -32.06 31.77
N GLY A 473 -20.77 -31.46 30.70
CA GLY A 473 -21.35 -30.26 30.08
C GLY A 473 -21.72 -30.51 28.64
N THR A 474 -22.88 -30.00 28.20
CA THR A 474 -23.20 -29.87 26.78
C THR A 474 -22.65 -28.56 26.26
N VAL A 475 -21.74 -28.67 25.29
CA VAL A 475 -21.15 -27.51 24.63
C VAL A 475 -21.97 -27.16 23.39
N ASP A 476 -22.20 -25.88 23.16
CA ASP A 476 -22.75 -25.37 21.90
C ASP A 476 -21.89 -25.89 20.72
N PRO A 477 -22.50 -26.32 19.58
CA PRO A 477 -21.78 -26.86 18.42
C PRO A 477 -20.68 -25.96 17.82
N PHE A 478 -20.56 -24.70 18.25
CA PHE A 478 -19.58 -23.73 17.74
C PHE A 478 -18.39 -23.44 18.67
N VAL A 479 -18.27 -24.16 19.80
CA VAL A 479 -17.05 -24.14 20.61
C VAL A 479 -16.09 -25.20 20.08
N ALA A 480 -15.02 -24.76 19.42
CA ALA A 480 -14.07 -25.66 18.76
C ALA A 480 -13.34 -26.60 19.74
N LYS A 481 -13.15 -26.17 20.99
CA LYS A 481 -12.54 -26.96 22.06
C LYS A 481 -12.85 -26.33 23.43
N LEU A 482 -13.37 -27.13 24.37
CA LEU A 482 -13.41 -26.80 25.79
C LEU A 482 -12.63 -27.91 26.51
N VAL A 483 -11.50 -27.56 27.11
CA VAL A 483 -10.70 -28.49 27.94
C VAL A 483 -10.81 -27.99 29.38
N ILE A 484 -11.22 -28.86 30.30
CA ILE A 484 -11.20 -28.58 31.74
C ILE A 484 -10.29 -29.63 32.35
N ASP A 485 -9.06 -29.24 32.67
CA ASP A 485 -8.09 -30.14 33.31
C ASP A 485 -8.13 -29.93 34.82
N GLY A 486 -8.80 -30.83 35.53
CA GLY A 486 -8.76 -30.94 36.99
C GLY A 486 -8.91 -32.41 37.39
N GLN A 487 -7.88 -32.99 37.99
CA GLN A 487 -7.85 -34.42 38.34
C GLN A 487 -7.99 -34.67 39.86
N ASP A 488 -7.83 -33.65 40.73
CA ASP A 488 -7.77 -33.84 42.19
C ASP A 488 -8.26 -32.62 43.00
N LYS A 489 -8.64 -32.86 44.28
CA LYS A 489 -9.03 -31.82 45.26
C LYS A 489 -8.01 -30.69 45.36
N GLY A 490 -8.48 -29.44 45.18
CA GLY A 490 -7.69 -28.24 45.43
C GLY A 490 -6.79 -27.80 44.28
N GLN A 491 -6.96 -28.37 43.08
CA GLN A 491 -6.30 -27.86 41.87
C GLN A 491 -7.20 -26.84 41.15
N ALA A 492 -6.60 -25.71 40.77
CA ALA A 492 -7.21 -24.76 39.86
C ALA A 492 -7.36 -25.43 38.50
N SER A 493 -8.52 -25.31 37.88
CA SER A 493 -8.74 -25.76 36.51
C SER A 493 -8.95 -24.53 35.63
N SER A 494 -8.38 -24.55 34.43
CA SER A 494 -8.56 -23.47 33.46
C SER A 494 -9.20 -24.03 32.21
N GLY A 495 -10.08 -23.25 31.60
CA GLY A 495 -10.72 -23.58 30.34
C GLY A 495 -10.50 -22.47 29.32
N THR A 496 -10.13 -22.85 28.10
CA THR A 496 -10.07 -21.91 26.97
C THR A 496 -11.27 -22.15 26.07
N VAL A 497 -11.99 -21.09 25.73
CA VAL A 497 -13.10 -21.12 24.76
C VAL A 497 -12.68 -20.31 23.54
N GLN A 498 -12.78 -20.93 22.37
CA GLN A 498 -12.49 -20.30 21.09
C GLN A 498 -13.81 -19.88 20.43
N VAL A 499 -13.96 -18.58 20.14
CA VAL A 499 -15.18 -17.99 19.58
C VAL A 499 -14.90 -17.29 18.26
N ALA A 500 -15.74 -17.55 17.25
CA ALA A 500 -15.69 -16.85 15.97
C ALA A 500 -15.96 -15.33 16.15
N ARG A 501 -15.16 -14.47 15.51
CA ARG A 501 -15.21 -13.00 15.68
C ARG A 501 -16.54 -12.35 15.28
N ASP A 502 -17.40 -13.04 14.53
CA ASP A 502 -18.66 -12.52 13.99
C ASP A 502 -19.86 -12.72 14.94
N ARG A 503 -19.70 -13.43 16.06
CA ARG A 503 -20.78 -13.70 17.01
C ARG A 503 -20.71 -12.77 18.22
N THR A 504 -21.84 -12.10 18.49
CA THR A 504 -21.99 -11.18 19.60
C THR A 504 -22.41 -11.85 20.91
N THR A 505 -22.62 -13.16 20.94
CA THR A 505 -23.13 -13.84 22.14
C THR A 505 -22.73 -15.31 22.14
N VAL A 506 -22.13 -15.80 23.23
CA VAL A 506 -21.86 -17.23 23.45
C VAL A 506 -22.52 -17.68 24.73
N HIS A 507 -23.32 -18.74 24.65
CA HIS A 507 -23.91 -19.39 25.81
C HIS A 507 -23.04 -20.58 26.22
N VAL A 508 -22.48 -20.53 27.42
CA VAL A 508 -21.78 -21.66 28.02
C VAL A 508 -22.57 -22.09 29.24
N SER A 509 -22.90 -23.38 29.30
CA SER A 509 -23.59 -23.99 30.43
C SER A 509 -22.64 -24.98 31.10
N VAL A 510 -22.38 -24.76 32.39
CA VAL A 510 -21.61 -25.68 33.23
C VAL A 510 -22.59 -26.30 34.23
N ASP A 511 -22.77 -27.62 34.15
CA ASP A 511 -23.51 -28.40 35.15
C ASP A 511 -22.51 -28.94 36.18
N VAL A 512 -22.74 -28.61 37.45
CA VAL A 512 -21.99 -29.16 38.59
C VAL A 512 -22.95 -30.09 39.32
N ASP A 513 -22.72 -31.40 39.18
CA ASP A 513 -23.56 -32.45 39.77
C ASP A 513 -22.95 -32.88 41.11
N ASP A 514 -23.00 -31.99 42.10
CA ASP A 514 -22.58 -32.28 43.48
C ASP A 514 -23.36 -31.38 44.45
N ASP A 515 -23.87 -31.97 45.52
CA ASP A 515 -24.63 -31.31 46.59
C ASP A 515 -23.71 -30.59 47.62
N ASP A 516 -22.38 -30.74 47.50
CA ASP A 516 -21.39 -30.14 48.43
C ASP A 516 -20.27 -29.32 47.73
N ALA A 517 -20.36 -29.05 46.41
CA ALA A 517 -19.33 -28.34 45.65
C ALA A 517 -19.56 -26.82 45.53
N TRP A 518 -18.48 -26.04 45.63
CA TRP A 518 -18.47 -24.57 45.61
C TRP A 518 -17.58 -24.09 44.47
N LEU A 519 -18.16 -23.38 43.49
CA LEU A 519 -17.45 -22.78 42.35
C LEU A 519 -17.20 -21.29 42.61
N CYS A 520 -15.94 -20.87 42.64
CA CYS A 520 -15.57 -19.46 42.83
C CYS A 520 -14.69 -18.99 41.65
N LEU A 521 -15.02 -17.85 41.03
CA LEU A 521 -14.36 -17.29 39.83
C LEU A 521 -13.48 -16.08 40.20
N GLY A 522 -12.32 -15.93 39.55
CA GLY A 522 -11.42 -14.77 39.68
C GLY A 522 -11.43 -13.88 38.42
N ASP A 523 -11.33 -12.56 38.59
CA ASP A 523 -11.72 -11.51 37.61
C ASP A 523 -10.54 -10.71 37.01
N ASP A 524 -9.39 -11.31 36.73
CA ASP A 524 -8.20 -10.51 36.35
C ASP A 524 -7.87 -10.46 34.83
N ASP A 525 -8.53 -11.25 33.95
CA ASP A 525 -8.07 -11.45 32.55
C ASP A 525 -9.07 -11.06 31.41
N LEU A 526 -10.15 -10.31 31.66
CA LEU A 526 -11.27 -10.16 30.69
C LEU A 526 -11.59 -8.73 30.23
N GLN A 527 -10.62 -8.01 29.65
CA GLN A 527 -10.78 -6.58 29.28
C GLN A 527 -11.72 -6.31 28.07
N ASP A 528 -12.10 -7.32 27.29
CA ASP A 528 -12.81 -7.14 26.00
C ASP A 528 -14.25 -7.70 25.96
N TYR A 529 -14.78 -8.22 27.07
CA TYR A 529 -16.10 -8.89 27.11
C TYR A 529 -16.96 -8.42 28.30
N GLU A 530 -18.27 -8.27 28.07
CA GLU A 530 -19.26 -8.08 29.16
C GLU A 530 -19.85 -9.44 29.54
N PHE A 531 -19.79 -9.78 30.82
CA PHE A 531 -20.38 -11.00 31.40
C PHE A 531 -21.69 -10.68 32.09
N ASP A 532 -22.79 -11.27 31.61
CA ASP A 532 -24.05 -11.33 32.35
C ASP A 532 -24.21 -12.73 32.96
N VAL A 533 -24.44 -12.77 34.28
CA VAL A 533 -24.61 -14.00 35.05
C VAL A 533 -26.04 -14.04 35.58
N ASP A 534 -26.90 -14.80 34.90
CA ASP A 534 -28.27 -15.03 35.37
C ASP A 534 -28.25 -15.99 36.57
N LEU A 535 -28.26 -15.43 37.78
CA LEU A 535 -28.37 -16.20 39.02
C LEU A 535 -29.81 -16.65 39.26
N TYR A 536 -30.02 -17.97 39.43
CA TYR A 536 -31.27 -18.49 39.98
C TYR A 536 -31.52 -17.88 41.38
N SER A 537 -32.74 -17.40 41.62
CA SER A 537 -33.08 -16.39 42.64
C SER A 537 -33.07 -16.89 44.11
N GLY A 538 -31.96 -17.45 44.58
CA GLY A 538 -31.79 -17.96 45.95
C GLY A 538 -30.50 -17.55 46.69
N ALA A 539 -29.51 -16.96 46.02
CA ALA A 539 -28.20 -16.69 46.64
C ALA A 539 -28.17 -15.35 47.40
N THR A 540 -27.85 -15.39 48.69
CA THR A 540 -27.66 -14.19 49.53
C THR A 540 -26.25 -13.61 49.37
N THR A 541 -26.19 -12.30 49.17
CA THR A 541 -24.98 -11.50 48.96
C THR A 541 -24.06 -11.41 50.18
N ALA A 542 -22.86 -12.00 50.11
CA ALA A 542 -21.70 -11.57 50.89
C ALA A 542 -20.38 -12.05 50.24
N ASN A 543 -19.76 -11.16 49.47
CA ASN A 543 -18.34 -11.08 49.06
C ASN A 543 -17.55 -12.26 48.48
N GLU A 544 -18.08 -13.47 48.39
CA GLU A 544 -17.53 -14.55 47.56
C GLU A 544 -18.73 -15.30 46.98
N THR A 545 -19.04 -15.08 45.69
CA THR A 545 -20.14 -15.78 45.00
C THR A 545 -19.74 -17.21 44.73
N CYS A 546 -19.83 -18.05 45.75
CA CYS A 546 -19.77 -19.49 45.57
C CYS A 546 -21.21 -20.01 45.57
N ILE A 547 -21.60 -20.68 44.48
CA ILE A 547 -22.96 -21.22 44.29
C ILE A 547 -22.97 -22.67 44.79
N ASP A 548 -24.02 -23.01 45.54
CA ASP A 548 -24.30 -24.34 46.06
C ASP A 548 -25.44 -24.96 45.23
N GLY A 549 -25.17 -26.05 44.51
CA GLY A 549 -26.13 -26.78 43.66
C GLY A 549 -26.93 -25.92 42.66
N GLY A 550 -26.42 -25.73 41.43
CA GLY A 550 -27.18 -25.04 40.39
C GLY A 550 -26.48 -24.89 39.04
N ARG A 551 -27.29 -24.75 37.99
CA ARG A 551 -26.84 -24.55 36.61
C ARG A 551 -26.46 -23.09 36.39
N MET A 552 -25.20 -22.82 36.09
CA MET A 552 -24.76 -21.47 35.68
C MET A 552 -24.81 -21.34 34.16
N CYS A 553 -25.44 -20.26 33.69
CA CYS A 553 -25.37 -19.81 32.30
C CYS A 553 -24.71 -18.44 32.31
N PHE A 554 -23.65 -18.28 31.52
CA PHE A 554 -23.05 -16.97 31.26
C PHE A 554 -23.22 -16.61 29.80
N THR A 555 -23.42 -15.31 29.57
CA THR A 555 -23.57 -14.72 28.26
C THR A 555 -22.42 -13.73 28.08
N ALA A 556 -21.47 -14.05 27.20
CA ALA A 556 -20.39 -13.13 26.85
C ALA A 556 -20.75 -12.37 25.57
N THR A 557 -20.84 -11.04 25.65
CA THR A 557 -21.08 -10.17 24.49
C THR A 557 -19.79 -9.42 24.15
N PRO A 558 -19.19 -9.60 22.95
CA PRO A 558 -18.12 -8.73 22.50
C PRO A 558 -18.68 -7.33 22.27
N ILE A 559 -18.17 -6.37 23.02
CA ILE A 559 -18.53 -4.97 22.84
C ILE A 559 -17.58 -4.40 21.81
N ALA A 560 -18.02 -4.27 20.55
CA ALA A 560 -17.24 -3.54 19.56
C ALA A 560 -17.18 -2.06 19.96
N SER A 561 -16.02 -1.57 20.41
CA SER A 561 -15.80 -0.13 20.58
C SER A 561 -15.87 0.57 19.23
N PRO A 562 -16.54 1.73 19.12
CA PRO A 562 -16.66 2.43 17.85
C PRO A 562 -15.28 2.90 17.36
N ASP A 563 -15.02 2.67 16.08
CA ASP A 563 -13.86 3.25 15.44
C ASP A 563 -13.95 4.78 15.46
N ILE A 564 -12.86 5.44 15.84
CA ILE A 564 -12.67 6.87 15.65
C ILE A 564 -11.82 7.04 14.39
N CYS A 565 -12.46 7.59 13.36
CA CYS A 565 -11.86 7.88 12.07
C CYS A 565 -12.14 9.33 11.75
N PHE A 566 -11.09 10.10 11.49
CA PHE A 566 -11.24 11.49 11.12
C PHE A 566 -11.56 11.53 9.64
N ASP A 567 -12.70 12.12 9.30
CA ASP A 567 -13.00 12.48 7.92
C ASP A 567 -12.13 13.70 7.62
N TRP A 568 -10.85 13.44 7.38
CA TRP A 568 -9.88 14.43 6.97
C TRP A 568 -10.19 14.79 5.54
N ASN A 569 -11.29 15.53 5.36
CA ASN A 569 -11.81 15.89 4.07
C ASN A 569 -11.01 17.06 3.47
N ALA A 570 -9.72 17.15 3.78
CA ALA A 570 -8.79 17.92 2.97
C ALA A 570 -8.56 17.15 1.67
N GLN A 571 -9.66 16.96 0.93
CA GLN A 571 -9.64 16.86 -0.50
C GLN A 571 -8.70 17.96 -0.98
N PHE A 572 -7.86 17.63 -1.97
CA PHE A 572 -7.38 18.65 -2.88
C PHE A 572 -8.62 19.26 -3.53
N ILE A 573 -9.28 20.15 -2.80
CA ILE A 573 -10.21 21.12 -3.33
C ILE A 573 -9.29 22.06 -4.10
N ASP A 574 -8.91 21.62 -5.30
CA ASP A 574 -8.79 22.54 -6.43
C ASP A 574 -10.21 23.11 -6.73
N SER A 575 -11.28 22.49 -6.20
CA SER A 575 -12.67 22.95 -6.27
C SER A 575 -13.17 23.64 -4.98
N GLY A 576 -12.79 24.89 -4.75
CA GLY A 576 -13.38 25.74 -3.69
C GLY A 576 -14.64 26.46 -4.19
N PRO A 577 -15.62 26.78 -3.34
CA PRO A 577 -16.98 27.12 -3.77
C PRO A 577 -17.07 28.55 -4.32
N TRP A 578 -16.93 28.72 -5.63
CA TRP A 578 -17.32 29.95 -6.33
C TRP A 578 -18.25 29.64 -7.49
N THR A 579 -19.49 30.09 -7.37
CA THR A 579 -20.48 30.05 -8.44
C THR A 579 -19.93 30.79 -9.66
N GLY A 580 -19.62 30.08 -10.75
CA GLY A 580 -19.31 30.69 -12.05
C GLY A 580 -17.98 30.31 -12.69
N VAL A 581 -17.14 29.49 -12.06
CA VAL A 581 -15.91 28.95 -12.67
C VAL A 581 -16.09 27.43 -12.84
N GLY A 582 -15.70 26.89 -14.01
CA GLY A 582 -15.89 25.47 -14.37
C GLY A 582 -15.16 24.52 -13.41
N SER A 583 -15.41 23.21 -13.55
CA SER A 583 -14.66 22.18 -12.82
C SER A 583 -13.16 22.33 -13.10
N GLU A 584 -12.38 22.72 -12.09
CA GLU A 584 -10.92 22.88 -12.16
C GLU A 584 -10.23 21.51 -12.06
N ASP A 585 -10.55 20.62 -13.00
CA ASP A 585 -9.84 19.37 -13.27
C ASP A 585 -8.64 19.70 -14.19
N PHE A 586 -7.69 20.51 -13.70
CA PHE A 586 -6.50 20.90 -14.50
C PHE A 586 -5.58 19.70 -14.79
N LEU A 587 -5.80 18.58 -14.10
CA LEU A 587 -5.21 17.28 -14.37
C LEU A 587 -6.31 16.33 -14.81
N ALA A 588 -6.79 16.46 -16.04
CA ALA A 588 -7.85 15.60 -16.58
C ALA A 588 -7.56 14.12 -16.30
N GLY A 589 -8.43 13.46 -15.52
CA GLY A 589 -8.27 12.04 -15.15
C GLY A 589 -7.54 11.78 -13.83
N LYS A 590 -7.02 12.80 -13.14
CA LYS A 590 -6.48 12.69 -11.78
C LYS A 590 -7.51 13.21 -10.78
N ALA A 591 -8.52 12.38 -10.50
CA ALA A 591 -9.61 12.68 -9.57
C ALA A 591 -9.10 13.19 -8.21
N VAL A 592 -9.96 13.92 -7.48
CA VAL A 592 -9.73 14.36 -6.09
C VAL A 592 -9.19 13.19 -5.26
N GLN A 593 -7.90 13.24 -4.93
CA GLN A 593 -7.29 12.23 -4.07
C GLN A 593 -7.59 12.59 -2.62
N PRO A 594 -8.30 11.72 -1.86
CA PRO A 594 -8.38 11.90 -0.42
C PRO A 594 -6.98 11.69 0.16
N VAL A 595 -6.40 12.72 0.76
CA VAL A 595 -5.12 12.60 1.45
C VAL A 595 -5.40 12.14 2.88
N PRO A 596 -4.96 10.93 3.28
CA PRO A 596 -5.13 10.49 4.65
C PRO A 596 -4.29 11.35 5.60
N ALA A 597 -4.84 11.64 6.78
CA ALA A 597 -4.13 12.33 7.85
C ALA A 597 -3.11 11.42 8.57
N SER A 598 -2.58 10.40 7.91
CA SER A 598 -1.82 9.28 8.50
C SER A 598 -0.51 9.70 9.16
N PHE A 599 -0.08 10.94 8.98
CA PHE A 599 1.09 11.51 9.66
C PHE A 599 0.71 12.52 10.72
N ALA A 600 -0.56 12.94 10.79
CA ALA A 600 -1.07 13.87 11.79
C ALA A 600 -1.27 13.18 13.14
N ARG A 601 -1.02 13.94 14.20
CA ARG A 601 -1.23 13.47 15.57
C ARG A 601 -2.67 13.64 15.99
N TYR A 602 -3.18 12.70 16.78
CA TYR A 602 -4.48 12.83 17.41
C TYR A 602 -4.35 12.86 18.94
N GLN A 603 -5.37 13.40 19.59
CA GLN A 603 -5.63 13.22 21.02
C GLN A 603 -7.12 12.93 21.23
N ILE A 604 -7.41 11.92 22.03
CA ILE A 604 -8.76 11.56 22.46
C ILE A 604 -8.81 11.68 23.97
N THR A 605 -9.73 12.48 24.46
CA THR A 605 -9.99 12.64 25.90
C THR A 605 -11.45 12.34 26.18
N MET A 606 -11.73 11.41 27.10
CA MET A 606 -13.07 11.13 27.60
C MET A 606 -13.23 11.69 29.00
N THR A 607 -14.31 12.39 29.25
CA THR A 607 -14.63 12.97 30.56
C THR A 607 -16.07 12.68 30.94
N ASN A 608 -16.34 12.61 32.24
CA ASN A 608 -17.68 12.57 32.81
C ASN A 608 -17.79 13.57 33.98
N SER A 609 -18.90 13.55 34.72
CA SER A 609 -19.09 14.43 35.89
C SER A 609 -18.06 14.24 37.01
N THR A 610 -17.26 13.16 37.00
CA THR A 610 -16.26 12.84 38.03
C THR A 610 -14.82 13.18 37.61
N GLY A 611 -14.57 13.47 36.33
CA GLY A 611 -13.24 13.82 35.82
C GLY A 611 -12.91 13.20 34.46
N VAL A 612 -11.60 13.14 34.14
CA VAL A 612 -11.07 12.48 32.94
C VAL A 612 -11.04 10.96 33.16
N LEU A 613 -11.69 10.22 32.28
CA LEU A 613 -11.74 8.75 32.27
C LEU A 613 -10.67 8.14 31.39
N PHE A 614 -10.32 8.83 30.30
CA PHE A 614 -9.40 8.34 29.28
C PHE A 614 -8.73 9.54 28.61
N ASP A 615 -7.41 9.50 28.41
CA ASP A 615 -6.67 10.50 27.65
C ASP A 615 -5.53 9.82 26.91
N ARG A 616 -5.61 9.77 25.58
CA ARG A 616 -4.62 9.09 24.74
C ARG A 616 -4.35 9.88 23.47
N GLY A 617 -3.09 10.06 23.16
CA GLY A 617 -2.65 10.59 21.86
C GLY A 617 -1.82 9.58 21.08
N GLY A 618 -1.63 9.84 19.80
CA GLY A 618 -0.87 9.01 18.89
C GLY A 618 -0.78 9.61 17.50
N VAL A 619 -0.43 8.79 16.51
CA VAL A 619 -0.47 9.12 15.08
C VAL A 619 -1.61 8.34 14.44
N LEU A 620 -2.32 8.96 13.49
CA LEU A 620 -3.36 8.27 12.73
C LEU A 620 -2.74 7.18 11.85
N ASP A 621 -3.51 6.14 11.54
CA ASP A 621 -3.14 5.12 10.58
C ASP A 621 -3.30 5.61 9.14
N ARG A 622 -2.93 4.76 8.18
CA ARG A 622 -3.04 5.04 6.73
C ARG A 622 -4.46 5.39 6.27
N ASN A 623 -5.49 5.01 7.01
CA ASN A 623 -6.89 5.30 6.69
C ASN A 623 -7.41 6.56 7.41
N GLY A 624 -6.54 7.32 8.10
CA GLY A 624 -6.95 8.48 8.90
C GLY A 624 -7.72 8.09 10.17
N CYS A 625 -7.62 6.83 10.57
CA CYS A 625 -8.23 6.28 11.77
C CYS A 625 -7.20 6.16 12.87
N VAL A 626 -7.63 6.16 14.13
CA VAL A 626 -6.73 5.80 15.22
C VAL A 626 -6.29 4.30 15.06
N PRO A 627 -5.12 3.83 15.52
CA PRO A 627 -4.83 2.38 15.54
C PRO A 627 -5.55 1.63 16.69
N ARG A 628 -6.02 0.38 16.49
CA ARG A 628 -6.84 -0.43 17.46
C ARG A 628 -6.13 -0.80 18.80
N PRO A 629 -6.88 -1.08 19.90
CA PRO A 629 -8.29 -0.74 20.16
C PRO A 629 -8.46 0.63 20.84
N LYS A 630 -9.63 1.23 20.58
CA LYS A 630 -10.00 2.63 20.84
C LYS A 630 -11.22 2.68 21.74
N LEU A 631 -11.16 3.57 22.73
CA LEU A 631 -12.13 3.77 23.82
C LEU A 631 -12.30 2.52 24.72
N PRO A 632 -12.28 2.67 26.06
CA PRO A 632 -12.66 1.62 27.03
C PRO A 632 -13.99 0.87 26.69
N VAL A 633 -14.28 -0.24 27.36
CA VAL A 633 -15.56 -0.95 27.15
C VAL A 633 -16.75 -0.16 27.75
N ARG A 634 -17.93 -0.32 27.15
CA ARG A 634 -19.17 0.46 27.43
C ARG A 634 -19.56 0.48 28.92
N SER A 635 -19.31 -0.61 29.64
CA SER A 635 -19.63 -0.77 31.07
C SER A 635 -18.99 0.32 31.96
N HIS A 636 -17.93 0.98 31.48
CA HIS A 636 -17.27 2.07 32.22
C HIS A 636 -17.99 3.43 32.14
N TRP A 637 -18.99 3.62 31.27
CA TRP A 637 -19.55 4.95 31.01
C TRP A 637 -21.07 5.08 31.08
N GLN A 638 -21.81 3.98 31.26
CA GLN A 638 -23.26 4.03 31.47
C GLN A 638 -23.63 4.45 32.90
N LEU A 639 -23.61 5.75 33.21
CA LEU A 639 -24.11 6.25 34.50
C LEU A 639 -25.13 7.40 34.38
N GLY A 640 -25.49 7.82 33.16
CA GLY A 640 -26.41 8.96 32.98
C GLY A 640 -25.84 10.28 33.50
N THR A 641 -24.50 10.41 33.55
CA THR A 641 -23.76 11.50 34.19
C THR A 641 -23.18 12.53 33.22
N GLY A 642 -23.53 12.48 31.93
CA GLY A 642 -23.12 13.49 30.95
C GLY A 642 -21.71 13.26 30.39
N LEU A 643 -21.48 12.05 29.86
CA LEU A 643 -20.24 11.67 29.18
C LEU A 643 -19.92 12.63 28.01
N GLN A 644 -18.63 12.95 27.87
CA GLN A 644 -18.07 13.69 26.73
C GLN A 644 -16.84 12.97 26.18
N ILE A 645 -16.73 12.91 24.86
CA ILE A 645 -15.57 12.39 24.12
C ILE A 645 -15.05 13.54 23.26
N ALA A 646 -13.96 14.16 23.69
CA ALA A 646 -13.23 15.14 22.92
C ALA A 646 -12.23 14.43 22.00
N THR A 647 -12.32 14.72 20.71
CA THR A 647 -11.40 14.25 19.68
C THR A 647 -10.68 15.45 19.10
N ARG A 648 -9.35 15.42 19.06
CA ARG A 648 -8.49 16.45 18.49
C ARG A 648 -7.60 15.86 17.42
N VAL A 649 -7.48 16.53 16.28
CA VAL A 649 -6.35 16.35 15.37
C VAL A 649 -5.44 17.54 15.51
N ILE A 650 -4.18 17.27 15.78
CA ILE A 650 -3.13 18.24 16.02
C ILE A 650 -2.31 18.30 14.73
N SER A 651 -2.12 19.49 14.17
CA SER A 651 -1.34 19.72 12.95
C SER A 651 0.18 19.65 13.21
N GLN A 652 0.58 18.62 13.93
CA GLN A 652 1.95 18.19 14.09
C GLN A 652 2.07 16.86 13.34
N HIS A 653 2.99 16.83 12.38
CA HIS A 653 3.25 15.70 11.51
C HIS A 653 4.62 15.12 11.85
N CYS A 654 4.71 13.79 11.81
CA CYS A 654 5.93 13.07 12.15
C CYS A 654 6.17 11.95 11.17
N LEU A 655 7.33 11.99 10.50
CA LEU A 655 7.89 10.84 9.80
C LEU A 655 9.11 10.37 10.60
N ASP A 656 9.00 9.18 11.18
CA ASP A 656 10.01 8.61 12.06
C ASP A 656 10.27 7.14 11.71
N PRO A 657 11.28 6.88 10.86
CA PRO A 657 11.67 5.53 10.48
C PRO A 657 12.08 4.65 11.67
N ALA A 658 12.47 5.24 12.80
CA ALA A 658 12.89 4.52 13.99
C ALA A 658 11.71 4.16 14.93
N GLY A 659 10.50 4.61 14.64
CA GLY A 659 9.31 4.34 15.46
C GLY A 659 9.33 5.01 16.84
N THR A 660 10.17 6.02 17.04
CA THR A 660 10.34 6.76 18.30
C THR A 660 9.35 7.92 18.49
N ASN A 661 8.37 8.08 17.58
CA ASN A 661 7.37 9.15 17.54
C ASN A 661 7.95 10.59 17.48
N CYS A 662 9.06 10.78 16.74
CA CYS A 662 9.79 12.05 16.67
C CYS A 662 10.10 12.62 18.06
N ALA A 663 10.53 11.75 18.98
CA ALA A 663 10.92 12.16 20.33
C ALA A 663 12.20 13.01 20.30
N MET A 664 12.30 13.92 21.27
CA MET A 664 13.57 14.58 21.56
C MET A 664 14.49 13.58 22.25
N ASN A 665 15.66 13.33 21.67
CA ASN A 665 16.75 12.64 22.34
C ASN A 665 17.81 13.69 22.73
N GLY A 666 17.75 14.17 23.98
CA GLY A 666 18.50 15.35 24.38
C GLY A 666 18.00 16.61 23.67
N SER A 667 18.85 17.28 22.88
CA SER A 667 18.51 18.45 22.07
C SER A 667 18.14 18.15 20.62
N GLU A 668 18.23 16.89 20.18
CA GLU A 668 18.01 16.51 18.78
C GLU A 668 16.69 15.75 18.60
N LEU A 669 15.98 16.03 17.51
CA LEU A 669 14.79 15.27 17.12
C LEU A 669 15.19 13.93 16.49
N THR A 670 14.45 12.87 16.76
CA THR A 670 14.73 11.53 16.19
C THR A 670 14.11 11.29 14.81
N GLY A 671 13.22 12.17 14.35
CA GLY A 671 12.57 12.09 13.03
C GLY A 671 12.21 13.45 12.47
N ALA A 672 11.61 13.47 11.28
CA ALA A 672 11.18 14.68 10.60
C ALA A 672 9.89 15.20 11.25
N ASN A 673 9.98 16.36 11.93
CA ASN A 673 8.86 16.93 12.65
C ASN A 673 8.38 18.23 11.99
N VAL A 674 7.14 18.24 11.49
CA VAL A 674 6.55 19.42 10.85
C VAL A 674 5.37 19.90 11.70
N VAL A 675 5.36 21.19 12.05
CA VAL A 675 4.32 21.80 12.89
C VAL A 675 3.66 22.92 12.11
N VAL A 676 2.37 22.79 11.81
CA VAL A 676 1.56 23.86 11.22
C VAL A 676 0.86 24.64 12.34
N ARG A 677 0.90 25.96 12.28
CA ARG A 677 0.22 26.87 13.23
C ARG A 677 -0.33 28.09 12.51
N GLN A 678 -1.35 28.70 13.08
CA GLN A 678 -1.88 29.97 12.58
C GLN A 678 -1.10 31.16 13.17
N THR A 679 -1.09 32.29 12.46
CA THR A 679 -0.53 33.56 12.95
C THR A 679 -0.93 33.85 14.40
N GLY A 680 0.06 34.18 15.23
CA GLY A 680 -0.15 34.50 16.64
C GLY A 680 -0.33 33.29 17.57
N GLN A 681 -0.37 32.05 17.08
CA GLN A 681 -0.38 30.85 17.91
C GLN A 681 1.05 30.43 18.32
N SER A 682 1.21 29.96 19.56
CA SER A 682 2.49 29.48 20.11
C SER A 682 2.71 27.97 19.98
N GLY A 683 1.70 27.21 19.56
CA GLY A 683 1.73 25.75 19.41
C GLY A 683 1.09 25.27 18.12
N PRO A 684 1.09 23.96 17.84
CA PRO A 684 0.41 23.39 16.69
C PRO A 684 -1.08 23.77 16.74
N ALA A 685 -1.64 24.09 15.57
CA ALA A 685 -3.07 24.22 15.47
C ALA A 685 -3.77 22.88 15.75
N SER A 686 -5.00 22.94 16.24
CA SER A 686 -5.78 21.73 16.50
C SER A 686 -7.21 21.90 16.04
N MET A 687 -7.72 20.89 15.35
CA MET A 687 -9.14 20.77 15.06
C MET A 687 -9.79 19.90 16.13
N CYS A 688 -10.92 20.33 16.68
CA CYS A 688 -11.55 19.64 17.79
C CYS A 688 -13.05 19.39 17.56
N ALA A 689 -13.48 18.16 17.85
CA ALA A 689 -14.89 17.78 17.91
C ALA A 689 -15.18 17.06 19.24
N ILE A 690 -16.24 17.50 19.93
CA ILE A 690 -16.74 16.90 21.15
C ILE A 690 -18.04 16.18 20.85
N TYR A 691 -18.11 14.93 21.30
CA TYR A 691 -19.33 14.17 21.33
C TYR A 691 -19.84 14.06 22.76
N ALA A 692 -21.07 14.46 23.02
CA ALA A 692 -21.61 14.50 24.37
C ALA A 692 -23.00 13.86 24.45
N GLU A 693 -23.30 13.17 25.56
CA GLU A 693 -24.68 12.71 25.84
C GLU A 693 -25.63 13.90 26.04
N ASN A 694 -25.11 14.98 26.62
CA ASN A 694 -25.82 16.22 26.87
C ASN A 694 -24.98 17.40 26.38
N LEU A 695 -25.42 18.10 25.34
CA LEU A 695 -24.72 19.28 24.81
C LEU A 695 -24.53 20.39 25.85
N GLY A 696 -25.42 20.48 26.85
CA GLY A 696 -25.31 21.46 27.93
C GLY A 696 -24.16 21.21 28.91
N SER A 697 -23.50 20.04 28.87
CA SER A 697 -22.32 19.76 29.71
C SER A 697 -21.01 20.17 29.04
N VAL A 698 -21.01 20.48 27.75
CA VAL A 698 -19.78 20.83 27.00
C VAL A 698 -19.25 22.18 27.46
N THR A 699 -18.03 22.17 28.01
CA THR A 699 -17.38 23.37 28.56
C THR A 699 -16.35 23.99 27.62
N ASP A 700 -15.85 23.24 26.64
CA ASP A 700 -14.87 23.74 25.68
C ASP A 700 -15.57 24.40 24.48
N ALA A 701 -15.61 25.73 24.51
CA ALA A 701 -16.21 26.55 23.46
C ALA A 701 -15.40 26.57 22.16
N THR A 702 -14.18 26.02 22.14
CA THR A 702 -13.31 25.98 20.95
C THR A 702 -13.57 24.75 20.07
N CYS A 703 -14.33 23.78 20.56
CA CYS A 703 -14.62 22.54 19.87
C CYS A 703 -16.05 22.53 19.31
N SER A 704 -16.22 21.94 18.12
CA SER A 704 -17.57 21.66 17.60
C SER A 704 -18.22 20.54 18.40
N ALA A 705 -19.43 20.75 18.92
CA ALA A 705 -20.10 19.77 19.79
C ALA A 705 -21.26 19.08 19.06
N ARG A 706 -21.39 17.76 19.23
CA ARG A 706 -22.50 16.95 18.72
C ARG A 706 -23.09 16.09 19.82
N GLN A 707 -24.41 16.01 19.85
CA GLN A 707 -25.09 15.10 20.78
C GLN A 707 -24.97 13.67 20.24
N ILE A 708 -24.60 12.73 21.11
CA ILE A 708 -24.73 11.30 20.80
C ILE A 708 -25.95 10.75 21.53
N ASP A 709 -26.77 10.02 20.79
CA ASP A 709 -27.72 9.07 21.34
C ASP A 709 -27.11 7.67 21.18
N TRP A 710 -27.05 6.87 22.24
CA TRP A 710 -26.50 5.50 22.22
C TRP A 710 -27.56 4.38 22.16
N PRO A 711 -28.66 4.47 21.36
CA PRO A 711 -29.77 3.53 21.47
C PRO A 711 -29.56 2.21 20.71
N ALA A 712 -28.51 2.07 19.88
CA ALA A 712 -28.28 0.89 19.03
C ALA A 712 -26.85 0.33 19.13
N MET A 713 -26.74 -1.01 19.10
CA MET A 713 -25.48 -1.77 19.03
C MET A 713 -25.29 -2.40 17.63
N PRO A 714 -24.07 -2.37 17.06
CA PRO A 714 -22.90 -1.58 17.50
C PRO A 714 -23.05 -0.10 17.10
N PRO A 715 -22.49 0.85 17.87
CA PRO A 715 -22.50 2.25 17.50
C PRO A 715 -21.72 2.49 16.20
N ALA A 716 -22.24 3.34 15.33
CA ALA A 716 -21.53 3.77 14.12
C ALA A 716 -20.17 4.41 14.47
N PRO A 717 -19.15 4.30 13.60
CA PRO A 717 -17.87 4.97 13.80
C PRO A 717 -18.06 6.46 14.09
N LEU A 718 -17.36 6.98 15.10
CA LEU A 718 -17.34 8.41 15.36
C LEU A 718 -16.49 9.06 14.27
N ARG A 719 -17.14 9.88 13.45
CA ARG A 719 -16.51 10.63 12.34
C ARG A 719 -16.55 12.12 12.62
N PRO A 720 -15.51 12.69 13.26
CA PRO A 720 -15.38 14.14 13.42
C PRO A 720 -15.44 14.80 12.04
N ALA A 721 -16.48 15.58 11.79
CA ALA A 721 -16.60 16.39 10.60
C ALA A 721 -16.26 17.83 10.97
N PHE A 722 -15.18 18.33 10.39
CA PHE A 722 -14.75 19.72 10.56
C PHE A 722 -15.42 20.55 9.46
N ALA A 723 -16.30 21.47 9.87
CA ALA A 723 -17.19 22.18 8.94
C ALA A 723 -16.46 23.22 8.06
N GLU A 724 -15.21 23.57 8.35
CA GLU A 724 -14.47 24.65 7.69
C GLU A 724 -13.07 24.19 7.25
N HIS A 725 -12.81 24.28 5.94
CA HIS A 725 -11.48 24.09 5.35
C HIS A 725 -10.74 25.44 5.34
N ASN A 726 -9.75 25.60 6.20
CA ASN A 726 -8.87 26.79 6.29
C ASN A 726 -7.40 26.44 5.96
N SER A 727 -6.50 27.43 5.94
CA SER A 727 -5.08 27.24 5.62
C SER A 727 -4.41 26.16 6.45
N ILE A 728 -4.78 26.02 7.73
CA ILE A 728 -4.23 24.98 8.60
C ILE A 728 -4.54 23.60 8.00
N THR A 729 -5.81 23.33 7.71
CA THR A 729 -6.25 22.02 7.20
C THR A 729 -5.64 21.69 5.84
N ARG A 730 -5.55 22.69 4.94
CA ARG A 730 -4.96 22.52 3.61
C ARG A 730 -3.45 22.31 3.66
N THR A 731 -2.74 23.10 4.47
CA THR A 731 -1.29 22.94 4.68
C THR A 731 -1.00 21.56 5.25
N SER A 732 -1.73 21.19 6.31
CA SER A 732 -1.55 19.90 6.99
C SER A 732 -1.80 18.71 6.07
N ALA A 733 -2.71 18.85 5.10
CA ALA A 733 -2.95 17.85 4.08
C ALA A 733 -1.79 17.76 3.06
N ALA A 734 -1.31 18.90 2.55
CA ALA A 734 -0.15 18.94 1.65
C ALA A 734 1.09 18.30 2.32
N ILE A 735 1.34 18.61 3.59
CA ILE A 735 2.42 17.99 4.38
C ILE A 735 2.20 16.47 4.52
N SER A 736 0.98 16.04 4.86
CA SER A 736 0.68 14.61 5.00
C SER A 736 0.91 13.85 3.69
N GLN A 737 0.52 14.44 2.54
CA GLN A 737 0.78 13.87 1.22
C GLN A 737 2.29 13.73 0.95
N MET A 738 3.08 14.76 1.23
CA MET A 738 4.53 14.70 0.99
C MET A 738 5.21 13.65 1.86
N LEU A 739 4.84 13.55 3.14
CA LEU A 739 5.37 12.51 4.02
C LEU A 739 4.91 11.10 3.60
N GLN A 740 3.67 10.97 3.12
CA GLN A 740 3.17 9.72 2.57
C GLN A 740 3.93 9.31 1.31
N ARG A 741 4.20 10.27 0.42
CA ARG A 741 4.95 10.02 -0.81
C ARG A 741 6.40 9.64 -0.51
N GLU A 742 7.01 10.27 0.49
CA GLU A 742 8.35 9.89 0.96
C GLU A 742 8.37 8.44 1.46
N ASP A 743 7.42 8.08 2.34
CA ASP A 743 7.31 6.72 2.87
C ASP A 743 7.05 5.68 1.75
N ALA A 744 6.08 5.96 0.88
CA ALA A 744 5.69 5.05 -0.20
C ALA A 744 6.75 4.88 -1.30
N SER A 745 7.59 5.90 -1.53
CA SER A 745 8.69 5.81 -2.50
C SER A 745 9.98 5.24 -1.89
N GLY A 746 10.03 5.03 -0.58
CA GLY A 746 11.25 4.59 0.09
C GLY A 746 12.32 5.69 0.16
N GLY A 747 11.91 6.96 0.26
CA GLY A 747 12.82 8.09 0.46
C GLY A 747 13.13 8.93 -0.78
N GLU A 748 12.37 8.80 -1.87
CA GLU A 748 12.73 9.44 -3.15
C GLU A 748 12.42 10.94 -3.20
N LEU A 749 11.60 11.50 -2.31
CA LEU A 749 11.50 12.97 -2.16
C LEU A 749 12.70 13.53 -1.38
N GLY A 750 13.50 12.69 -0.74
CA GLY A 750 14.68 13.08 0.02
C GLY A 750 14.36 13.78 1.35
N ILE A 751 13.13 13.65 1.86
CA ILE A 751 12.71 14.25 3.13
C ILE A 751 13.43 13.60 4.31
N VAL A 752 13.51 12.27 4.36
CA VAL A 752 14.29 11.53 5.37
C VAL A 752 15.74 11.98 5.29
N ARG A 753 16.28 12.03 4.07
CA ARG A 753 17.68 12.42 3.89
C ARG A 753 17.96 13.83 4.37
N ALA A 754 17.15 14.81 3.98
CA ALA A 754 17.34 16.21 4.37
C ALA A 754 16.97 16.46 5.84
N MET A 755 15.87 15.90 6.34
CA MET A 755 15.38 16.24 7.68
C MET A 755 15.92 15.35 8.79
N ILE A 756 16.44 14.18 8.45
CA ILE A 756 16.91 13.18 9.42
C ILE A 756 18.42 13.00 9.28
N ASP A 757 18.91 12.66 8.09
CA ASP A 757 20.31 12.24 7.89
C ASP A 757 21.28 13.43 7.77
N HIS A 758 20.92 14.42 6.95
CA HIS A 758 21.72 15.59 6.61
C HIS A 758 21.03 16.84 7.15
N ARG A 759 21.12 17.09 8.46
CA ARG A 759 20.54 18.31 9.07
C ARG A 759 21.54 19.45 9.05
N TYR A 760 21.92 19.91 7.85
CA TYR A 760 22.87 21.01 7.75
C TYR A 760 22.33 22.32 8.34
N GLU A 761 21.01 22.52 8.28
CA GLU A 761 20.34 23.68 8.89
C GLU A 761 19.26 23.23 9.88
N GLY A 762 19.26 23.84 11.08
CA GLY A 762 18.22 23.65 12.07
C GLY A 762 18.30 22.37 12.91
N ASP A 763 17.23 22.10 13.68
CA ASP A 763 17.12 20.99 14.64
C ASP A 763 16.33 19.79 14.10
N GLY A 764 15.98 19.78 12.81
CA GLY A 764 15.10 18.78 12.19
C GLY A 764 13.60 19.06 12.39
N ARG A 765 13.24 20.24 12.94
CA ARG A 765 11.85 20.72 13.00
C ARG A 765 11.60 21.78 11.94
N VAL A 766 10.46 21.66 11.27
CA VAL A 766 9.90 22.70 10.41
C VAL A 766 8.66 23.28 11.07
N GLN A 767 8.61 24.60 11.20
CA GLN A 767 7.40 25.32 11.58
C GLN A 767 6.76 25.95 10.34
N ILE A 768 5.46 25.78 10.17
CA ILE A 768 4.73 26.42 9.09
C ILE A 768 3.72 27.38 9.72
N VAL A 769 3.88 28.66 9.45
CA VAL A 769 2.99 29.72 9.92
C VAL A 769 2.10 30.12 8.76
N VAL A 770 0.81 29.82 8.88
CA VAL A 770 -0.19 30.20 7.88
C VAL A 770 -0.87 31.52 8.27
N ASP A 771 -1.48 32.18 7.28
CA ASP A 771 -2.16 33.48 7.40
C ASP A 771 -1.22 34.66 7.72
N GLU A 772 0.06 34.54 7.37
CA GLU A 772 1.08 35.57 7.62
C GLU A 772 1.88 35.83 6.34
N PHE A 773 2.17 37.11 6.06
CA PHE A 773 3.04 37.45 4.94
C PHE A 773 4.51 37.44 5.37
N CYS A 774 5.36 36.92 4.49
CA CYS A 774 6.77 37.23 4.53
C CYS A 774 7.00 38.60 3.91
N LEU A 775 7.67 39.48 4.66
CA LEU A 775 8.08 40.79 4.18
C LEU A 775 9.52 40.72 3.71
N THR A 776 9.73 40.71 2.41
CA THR A 776 11.05 40.83 1.79
C THR A 776 11.19 42.20 1.14
N SER A 777 12.43 42.64 0.89
CA SER A 777 12.69 43.84 0.11
C SER A 777 13.20 43.44 -1.26
N ASP A 778 12.62 44.00 -2.31
CA ASP A 778 13.15 43.88 -3.66
C ASP A 778 14.56 44.52 -3.72
N PRO A 779 15.60 43.76 -4.10
CA PRO A 779 16.96 44.29 -4.14
C PRO A 779 17.17 45.40 -5.17
N CYS A 780 16.25 45.57 -6.11
CA CYS A 780 16.38 46.44 -7.28
C CYS A 780 15.46 47.66 -7.21
N THR A 781 14.24 47.49 -6.69
CA THR A 781 13.31 48.59 -6.48
C THR A 781 13.34 49.13 -5.04
N GLY A 782 13.82 48.32 -4.08
CA GLY A 782 13.76 48.62 -2.65
C GLY A 782 12.34 48.54 -2.07
N GLU A 783 11.36 48.10 -2.86
CA GLU A 783 9.97 47.94 -2.43
C GLU A 783 9.81 46.77 -1.46
N GLN A 784 8.86 46.87 -0.53
CA GLN A 784 8.50 45.75 0.35
C GLN A 784 7.53 44.82 -0.36
N LEU A 785 7.92 43.57 -0.52
CA LEU A 785 7.15 42.52 -1.16
C LEU A 785 6.43 41.68 -0.09
N GLN A 786 5.23 41.21 -0.45
CA GLN A 786 4.40 40.35 0.38
C GLN A 786 4.26 39.01 -0.33
N THR A 787 4.89 37.98 0.21
CA THR A 787 4.90 36.65 -0.41
C THR A 787 4.90 35.55 0.65
N SER A 788 4.65 34.32 0.23
CA SER A 788 5.11 33.15 0.98
C SER A 788 6.64 33.06 0.88
N CYS A 789 7.29 32.59 1.94
CA CYS A 789 8.73 32.39 1.93
C CYS A 789 9.19 31.35 2.94
N ARG A 790 10.38 30.80 2.71
CA ARG A 790 11.19 30.14 3.73
C ARG A 790 12.00 31.17 4.54
N SER A 791 12.02 31.00 5.85
CA SER A 791 12.91 31.68 6.80
C SER A 791 13.49 30.67 7.80
N GLN A 792 14.73 30.24 7.58
CA GLN A 792 15.41 29.22 8.40
C GLN A 792 14.54 27.94 8.55
N ASN A 793 14.15 27.61 9.79
CA ASN A 793 13.29 26.47 10.14
C ASN A 793 11.80 26.78 10.08
N SER A 794 11.43 27.95 9.54
CA SER A 794 10.04 28.37 9.42
C SER A 794 9.67 28.61 7.96
N LEU A 795 8.47 28.21 7.58
CA LEU A 795 7.81 28.60 6.34
C LEU A 795 6.70 29.55 6.73
N ILE A 796 6.62 30.67 6.03
CA ILE A 796 5.58 31.69 6.21
C ILE A 796 4.71 31.63 4.96
N LEU A 797 3.43 31.33 5.15
CA LEU A 797 2.47 31.17 4.07
C LEU A 797 1.42 32.27 4.11
N GLU A 798 1.23 32.91 2.97
CA GLU A 798 0.29 34.02 2.80
C GLU A 798 -1.16 33.64 3.18
N PRO A 799 -2.01 34.62 3.56
CA PRO A 799 -3.41 34.39 3.90
C PRO A 799 -4.27 33.77 2.78
N ASP A 800 -5.23 32.95 3.22
CA ASP A 800 -6.29 32.42 2.36
C ASP A 800 -7.17 33.52 1.75
N GLY A 801 -7.66 33.30 0.52
CA GLY A 801 -8.71 34.12 -0.08
C GLY A 801 -8.24 35.24 -1.00
N LEU A 802 -6.92 35.34 -1.23
CA LEU A 802 -6.37 36.13 -2.32
C LEU A 802 -6.38 35.31 -3.61
N VAL A 803 -6.52 35.97 -4.76
CA VAL A 803 -6.72 35.32 -6.08
C VAL A 803 -5.54 34.38 -6.44
N ALA A 804 -4.37 34.60 -5.85
CA ALA A 804 -3.21 33.71 -5.97
C ALA A 804 -3.31 32.43 -5.09
N SER A 805 -3.89 32.49 -3.88
CA SER A 805 -3.72 31.44 -2.86
C SER A 805 -4.78 30.33 -2.88
N THR A 806 -5.98 30.55 -3.42
CA THR A 806 -7.11 29.61 -3.22
C THR A 806 -7.13 28.37 -4.12
N THR A 807 -6.53 28.40 -5.32
CA THR A 807 -6.55 27.28 -6.29
C THR A 807 -5.21 26.54 -6.41
N ARG A 808 -4.20 26.91 -5.60
CA ARG A 808 -2.77 26.58 -5.84
C ARG A 808 -1.98 26.24 -4.60
N PHE A 809 -2.63 26.37 -3.45
CA PHE A 809 -2.03 26.39 -2.13
C PHE A 809 -1.08 25.21 -1.88
N LYS A 810 -1.39 24.02 -2.42
CA LYS A 810 -0.55 22.81 -2.28
C LYS A 810 0.82 22.93 -2.94
N TYR A 811 0.91 23.53 -4.13
CA TYR A 811 2.17 23.70 -4.85
C TYR A 811 3.02 24.81 -4.21
N ILE A 812 2.40 25.85 -3.66
CA ILE A 812 3.10 26.86 -2.86
C ILE A 812 3.68 26.22 -1.60
N VAL A 813 2.89 25.45 -0.84
CA VAL A 813 3.38 24.73 0.36
C VAL A 813 4.56 23.82 0.00
N ALA A 814 4.44 23.03 -1.06
CA ALA A 814 5.51 22.13 -1.47
C ALA A 814 6.74 22.86 -2.00
N HIS A 815 6.57 23.98 -2.70
CA HIS A 815 7.68 24.82 -3.17
C HIS A 815 8.47 25.38 -1.98
N GLU A 816 7.81 26.02 -1.02
CA GLU A 816 8.48 26.56 0.17
C GLU A 816 9.13 25.44 1.02
N PHE A 817 8.51 24.26 1.05
CA PHE A 817 9.08 23.09 1.70
C PHE A 817 10.28 22.54 0.92
N GLY A 818 10.27 22.62 -0.41
CA GLY A 818 11.39 22.29 -1.29
C GLY A 818 12.64 23.09 -0.97
N HIS A 819 12.51 24.40 -0.72
CA HIS A 819 13.62 25.25 -0.23
C HIS A 819 14.22 24.73 1.09
N PHE A 820 13.37 24.22 1.98
CA PHE A 820 13.82 23.63 3.25
C PHE A 820 14.54 22.29 3.02
N ILE A 821 13.98 21.43 2.17
CA ILE A 821 14.56 20.15 1.79
C ILE A 821 15.90 20.34 1.08
N GLN A 822 16.03 21.33 0.21
CA GLN A 822 17.31 21.67 -0.42
C GLN A 822 18.34 22.15 0.60
N GLY A 823 17.97 23.14 1.43
CA GLY A 823 18.87 23.74 2.41
C GLY A 823 19.43 22.70 3.39
N ASN A 824 18.60 21.78 3.85
CA ASN A 824 19.09 20.70 4.69
C ASN A 824 19.79 19.60 3.90
N GLY A 825 19.28 19.22 2.73
CA GLY A 825 19.84 18.10 1.94
C GLY A 825 21.27 18.32 1.49
N GLN A 826 21.60 19.55 1.06
CA GLN A 826 22.91 19.90 0.48
C GLN A 826 23.54 21.20 1.01
N GLY A 827 22.82 21.99 1.82
CA GLY A 827 23.22 23.35 2.23
C GLY A 827 22.60 24.42 1.33
N LEU A 828 22.16 25.54 1.91
CA LEU A 828 21.60 26.65 1.16
C LEU A 828 22.69 27.48 0.47
N MET A 829 22.83 27.31 -0.84
CA MET A 829 23.80 28.03 -1.65
C MET A 829 23.61 29.54 -1.58
N ARG A 830 24.69 30.29 -1.86
CA ARG A 830 24.67 31.75 -1.83
C ARG A 830 23.61 32.29 -2.79
N GLN A 831 22.61 32.95 -2.22
CA GLN A 831 21.57 33.63 -2.96
C GLN A 831 22.06 35.00 -3.40
N SER A 832 22.08 35.23 -4.71
CA SER A 832 22.33 36.56 -5.30
C SER A 832 21.25 36.80 -6.32
N TYR A 833 20.12 37.28 -5.82
CA TYR A 833 18.99 37.70 -6.62
C TYR A 833 19.35 39.04 -7.26
N GLY A 834 20.11 38.99 -8.36
CA GLY A 834 20.43 40.17 -9.16
C GLY A 834 19.16 40.84 -9.71
N CYS A 835 19.31 41.93 -10.46
CA CYS A 835 18.16 42.68 -11.00
C CYS A 835 17.52 42.08 -12.24
N GLY A 836 17.59 40.77 -12.40
CA GLY A 836 17.15 40.11 -13.61
C GLY A 836 15.62 40.10 -13.81
N ALA A 837 14.83 39.92 -12.75
CA ALA A 837 13.39 40.11 -12.82
C ALA A 837 13.04 41.60 -12.99
N GLY A 838 12.60 42.01 -14.18
CA GLY A 838 12.26 43.42 -14.45
C GLY A 838 13.34 44.24 -15.17
N ASP A 839 14.51 43.69 -15.53
CA ASP A 839 15.55 44.45 -16.24
C ASP A 839 15.04 44.91 -17.62
N PRO A 840 14.91 46.21 -17.90
CA PRO A 840 14.43 46.71 -19.18
C PRO A 840 15.31 46.32 -20.38
N ASN A 841 16.55 45.87 -20.15
CA ASN A 841 17.47 45.42 -21.21
C ASN A 841 17.26 43.96 -21.61
N GLN A 842 16.40 43.22 -20.90
CA GLN A 842 16.04 41.84 -21.25
C GLN A 842 14.84 41.76 -22.20
N PRO A 843 14.70 40.67 -22.97
CA PRO A 843 13.49 40.41 -23.74
C PRO A 843 12.25 40.37 -22.84
N ALA A 844 11.13 40.92 -23.32
CA ALA A 844 9.89 41.03 -22.54
C ALA A 844 9.37 39.67 -22.03
N LEU A 845 9.61 38.58 -22.77
CA LEU A 845 9.25 37.21 -22.37
C LEU A 845 9.98 36.70 -21.12
N CYS A 846 11.08 37.35 -20.71
CA CYS A 846 11.93 36.91 -19.60
C CYS A 846 12.01 37.92 -18.46
N ARG A 847 11.27 39.03 -18.59
CA ARG A 847 11.27 40.14 -17.63
C ARG A 847 10.18 40.01 -16.56
N CYS A 848 9.24 39.08 -16.73
CA CYS A 848 8.10 38.85 -15.84
C CYS A 848 7.14 40.07 -15.75
N ASP A 849 6.97 40.81 -16.86
CA ASP A 849 6.15 42.04 -16.87
C ASP A 849 4.69 41.81 -16.50
N GLY A 850 4.13 40.65 -16.89
CA GLY A 850 2.77 40.25 -16.57
C GLY A 850 2.54 39.90 -15.09
N VAL A 851 3.61 39.81 -14.28
CA VAL A 851 3.54 39.56 -12.83
C VAL A 851 3.41 40.90 -12.09
N PRO A 852 2.51 41.00 -11.08
CA PRO A 852 2.41 42.19 -10.24
C PRO A 852 3.77 42.64 -9.70
N PRO A 853 4.08 43.95 -9.69
CA PRO A 853 5.39 44.45 -9.26
C PRO A 853 5.83 43.93 -7.88
N ASP A 854 4.89 43.80 -6.95
CA ASP A 854 5.10 43.30 -5.59
C ASP A 854 5.31 41.78 -5.48
N GLN A 855 5.23 41.06 -6.60
CA GLN A 855 5.39 39.59 -6.68
C GLN A 855 6.35 39.16 -7.80
N ARG A 856 7.01 40.12 -8.46
CA ARG A 856 7.74 39.92 -9.72
C ARG A 856 9.04 39.15 -9.56
N LEU A 857 9.65 39.18 -8.37
CA LEU A 857 10.83 38.37 -8.08
C LEU A 857 10.51 36.88 -8.19
N HIS A 858 11.48 36.10 -8.67
CA HIS A 858 11.44 34.65 -8.72
C HIS A 858 10.20 34.13 -9.45
N CYS A 859 10.11 34.56 -10.71
CA CYS A 859 9.05 34.13 -11.61
C CYS A 859 9.63 33.04 -12.52
N LEU A 860 8.79 32.12 -13.00
CA LEU A 860 9.26 30.95 -13.75
C LEU A 860 10.18 31.31 -14.94
N GLN A 861 9.96 32.50 -15.51
CA GLN A 861 10.61 33.02 -16.70
C GLN A 861 11.74 34.01 -16.42
N SER A 862 11.99 34.39 -15.15
CA SER A 862 13.02 35.39 -14.83
C SER A 862 14.41 34.84 -15.16
N MET A 863 15.23 35.70 -15.76
CA MET A 863 16.66 35.46 -15.91
C MET A 863 17.36 35.85 -14.61
N GLU A 864 18.03 34.91 -13.94
CA GLU A 864 18.68 35.13 -12.64
C GLU A 864 20.10 34.58 -12.61
N GLU A 865 20.90 34.97 -11.61
CA GLU A 865 22.19 34.30 -11.38
C GLU A 865 21.96 32.79 -11.19
N PRO A 866 22.88 31.92 -11.66
CA PRO A 866 22.72 30.47 -11.67
C PRO A 866 22.20 29.88 -10.35
N ASN A 867 22.80 30.27 -9.22
CA ASN A 867 22.36 29.81 -7.90
C ASN A 867 20.91 30.17 -7.59
N ALA A 868 20.46 31.38 -7.95
CA ALA A 868 19.10 31.83 -7.69
C ALA A 868 18.08 31.05 -8.55
N ALA A 869 18.34 30.98 -9.86
CA ALA A 869 17.51 30.22 -10.80
C ALA A 869 17.42 28.74 -10.40
N GLN A 870 18.53 28.15 -9.96
CA GLN A 870 18.60 26.77 -9.51
C GLN A 870 17.84 26.53 -8.22
N ILE A 871 17.91 27.44 -7.24
CA ILE A 871 17.23 27.30 -5.95
C ILE A 871 15.71 27.30 -6.16
N GLU A 872 15.19 28.24 -6.94
CA GLU A 872 13.77 28.33 -7.24
C GLU A 872 13.30 27.20 -8.17
N GLY A 873 14.09 26.85 -9.18
CA GLY A 873 13.84 25.69 -10.04
C GLY A 873 13.85 24.36 -9.28
N PHE A 874 14.72 24.20 -8.28
CA PHE A 874 14.71 23.03 -7.40
C PHE A 874 13.43 22.95 -6.57
N ALA A 875 12.99 24.05 -5.99
CA ALA A 875 11.74 24.10 -5.22
C ALA A 875 10.52 23.75 -6.09
N GLN A 876 10.50 24.21 -7.35
CA GLN A 876 9.48 23.82 -8.32
C GLN A 876 9.57 22.34 -8.69
N TYR A 877 10.78 21.81 -8.91
CA TYR A 877 11.01 20.39 -9.18
C TYR A 877 10.53 19.51 -8.02
N PHE A 878 10.85 19.88 -6.78
CA PHE A 878 10.38 19.19 -5.59
C PHE A 878 8.85 19.20 -5.52
N ALA A 879 8.21 20.35 -5.76
CA ALA A 879 6.76 20.45 -5.80
C ALA A 879 6.13 19.61 -6.92
N ALA A 880 6.75 19.55 -8.10
CA ALA A 880 6.31 18.69 -9.19
C ALA A 880 6.43 17.21 -8.81
N LYS A 881 7.55 16.79 -8.21
CA LYS A 881 7.78 15.40 -7.77
C LYS A 881 6.84 14.97 -6.64
N ALA A 882 6.49 15.88 -5.73
CA ALA A 882 5.57 15.63 -4.63
C ALA A 882 4.15 15.24 -5.09
N PHE A 883 3.70 15.76 -6.24
CA PHE A 883 2.32 15.63 -6.71
C PHE A 883 2.17 14.93 -8.08
N ASN A 884 3.24 14.42 -8.66
CA ASN A 884 3.20 13.58 -9.86
C ASN A 884 3.76 12.19 -9.55
N ALA A 885 3.23 11.14 -10.19
CA ALA A 885 3.79 9.81 -10.06
C ALA A 885 5.01 9.64 -10.96
N ASP A 886 6.07 9.00 -10.47
CA ASP A 886 7.33 8.85 -11.21
C ASP A 886 7.11 8.11 -12.55
N MET A 887 6.17 7.16 -12.60
CA MET A 887 5.85 6.34 -13.78
C MET A 887 4.81 6.96 -14.73
N GLU A 888 4.23 8.13 -14.43
CA GLU A 888 3.27 8.77 -15.33
C GLU A 888 3.96 9.20 -16.63
N SER A 889 3.29 9.03 -17.77
CA SER A 889 3.87 9.43 -19.07
C SER A 889 3.99 10.95 -19.22
N ASP A 890 3.18 11.70 -18.48
CA ASP A 890 3.19 13.16 -18.42
C ASP A 890 3.66 13.67 -17.06
N CYS A 891 3.88 14.97 -16.96
CA CYS A 891 4.06 15.67 -15.70
C CYS A 891 3.44 17.05 -15.82
N THR A 892 2.69 17.46 -14.81
CA THR A 892 2.16 18.82 -14.73
C THR A 892 2.50 19.43 -13.38
N PHE A 893 3.16 20.59 -13.43
CA PHE A 893 3.34 21.51 -12.33
C PHE A 893 2.35 22.67 -12.50
N VAL A 894 1.44 22.89 -11.56
CA VAL A 894 0.47 23.98 -11.68
C VAL A 894 1.10 25.26 -11.12
N TYR A 895 1.57 26.11 -12.02
CA TYR A 895 2.28 27.32 -11.67
C TYR A 895 1.33 28.42 -11.15
N TYR A 896 1.84 29.22 -10.21
CA TYR A 896 1.03 30.10 -9.37
C TYR A 896 1.22 31.59 -9.53
N LYS A 897 2.12 32.03 -10.42
CA LYS A 897 2.22 33.43 -10.87
C LYS A 897 1.84 33.54 -12.35
N PRO A 898 1.49 34.73 -12.86
CA PRO A 898 1.26 34.94 -14.28
C PRO A 898 2.49 34.58 -15.14
N ILE A 899 2.25 34.09 -16.35
CA ILE A 899 3.29 33.74 -17.34
C ILE A 899 3.01 34.51 -18.64
N SER A 900 4.02 35.19 -19.17
CA SER A 900 3.92 35.89 -20.46
C SER A 900 4.27 34.97 -21.63
N SER A 901 3.48 34.93 -22.69
CA SER A 901 3.73 34.05 -23.85
C SER A 901 3.30 34.71 -25.16
N THR A 902 3.71 34.14 -26.29
CA THR A 902 3.32 34.62 -27.63
C THR A 902 1.89 34.25 -28.03
N ALA A 903 1.28 33.31 -27.31
CA ALA A 903 -0.10 32.88 -27.46
C ALA A 903 -0.63 32.33 -26.14
N CYS A 904 -1.94 32.42 -25.90
CA CYS A 904 -2.59 31.83 -24.72
C CYS A 904 -2.18 30.35 -24.55
N MET A 905 -1.69 29.99 -23.36
CA MET A 905 -1.14 28.67 -23.09
C MET A 905 -2.24 27.60 -23.05
N PRO A 906 -1.95 26.37 -23.51
CA PRO A 906 -2.89 25.26 -23.42
C PRO A 906 -3.35 25.03 -21.98
N GLY A 907 -4.66 24.86 -21.78
CA GLY A 907 -5.24 24.61 -20.44
C GLY A 907 -5.49 25.86 -19.60
N VAL A 908 -5.07 27.05 -20.06
CA VAL A 908 -5.37 28.32 -19.38
C VAL A 908 -6.70 28.89 -19.87
N THR A 909 -7.56 29.28 -18.93
CA THR A 909 -8.90 29.85 -19.23
C THR A 909 -8.94 31.37 -19.19
N ASP A 910 -8.02 32.00 -18.45
CA ASP A 910 -7.89 33.46 -18.34
C ASP A 910 -6.53 33.92 -18.87
N CYS A 911 -6.54 34.52 -20.06
CA CYS A 911 -5.36 35.04 -20.72
C CYS A 911 -5.73 36.31 -21.51
N ALA A 912 -4.89 37.34 -21.43
CA ALA A 912 -5.13 38.62 -22.08
C ALA A 912 -3.88 39.14 -22.79
N LEU A 913 -4.06 39.78 -23.94
CA LEU A 913 -2.97 40.45 -24.64
C LEU A 913 -2.63 41.76 -23.92
N ASP A 914 -1.38 41.90 -23.49
CA ASP A 914 -0.82 43.14 -22.97
C ASP A 914 -0.46 44.08 -24.15
N PRO A 915 -1.05 45.29 -24.23
CA PRO A 915 -0.80 46.21 -25.32
C PRO A 915 0.60 46.82 -25.33
N ASP A 916 1.32 46.82 -24.20
CA ASP A 916 2.65 47.44 -24.09
C ASP A 916 3.76 46.47 -24.53
N THR A 917 3.58 45.18 -24.26
CA THR A 917 4.56 44.13 -24.60
C THR A 917 4.19 43.33 -25.84
N GLU A 918 2.94 43.41 -26.31
CA GLU A 918 2.34 42.57 -27.35
C GLU A 918 2.38 41.06 -27.02
N LEU A 919 2.43 40.70 -25.73
CA LEU A 919 2.43 39.33 -25.23
C LEU A 919 1.11 38.98 -24.54
N TYR A 920 0.75 37.70 -24.56
CA TYR A 920 -0.35 37.18 -23.75
C TYR A 920 0.12 36.98 -22.32
N VAL A 921 -0.54 37.63 -21.37
CA VAL A 921 -0.38 37.36 -19.94
C VAL A 921 -1.38 36.28 -19.57
N ASN A 922 -0.88 35.06 -19.33
CA ASN A 922 -1.66 33.93 -18.85
C ASN A 922 -1.81 34.09 -17.34
N GLN A 923 -3.05 34.21 -16.88
CA GLN A 923 -3.33 34.23 -15.45
C GLN A 923 -3.28 32.81 -14.92
N PRO A 924 -2.71 32.61 -13.72
CA PRO A 924 -2.67 31.29 -13.13
C PRO A 924 -4.14 30.84 -12.87
N PRO A 925 -4.48 29.53 -12.84
CA PRO A 925 -3.55 28.39 -12.83
C PRO A 925 -3.04 28.06 -14.22
N ILE A 926 -1.72 27.98 -14.31
CA ILE A 926 -1.07 27.64 -15.56
C ILE A 926 -0.50 26.23 -15.41
N PRO A 927 -1.05 25.23 -16.12
CA PRO A 927 -0.43 23.92 -16.19
C PRO A 927 0.87 24.04 -16.98
N VAL A 928 1.98 23.82 -16.29
CA VAL A 928 3.34 23.81 -16.84
C VAL A 928 3.80 22.36 -16.93
N SER A 929 4.19 21.93 -18.13
CA SER A 929 4.80 20.61 -18.27
C SER A 929 6.19 20.64 -17.69
N CYS A 930 6.50 19.69 -16.80
CA CYS A 930 7.86 19.50 -16.29
C CYS A 930 8.67 18.46 -17.10
N LYS A 931 8.03 17.83 -18.10
CA LYS A 931 8.66 16.89 -19.04
C LYS A 931 8.93 17.48 -20.41
N GLN A 932 8.17 18.49 -20.86
CA GLN A 932 8.46 19.16 -22.13
C GLN A 932 9.82 19.86 -22.02
N ALA A 933 10.59 19.92 -23.10
CA ALA A 933 11.83 20.70 -23.12
C ALA A 933 11.52 22.04 -23.79
N VAL A 934 11.05 23.02 -23.01
CA VAL A 934 10.79 24.36 -23.53
C VAL A 934 12.10 25.11 -23.74
N ARG A 935 13.11 24.87 -22.89
CA ARG A 935 14.42 25.54 -22.97
C ARG A 935 14.24 27.05 -23.01
N TRP A 936 13.53 27.57 -22.02
CA TRP A 936 13.00 28.93 -21.99
C TRP A 936 14.08 29.98 -22.24
N ARG A 937 15.22 29.89 -21.54
CA ARG A 937 16.37 30.79 -21.74
C ARG A 937 16.82 30.83 -23.18
N ASN A 938 17.24 29.68 -23.72
CA ASN A 938 17.88 29.57 -25.03
C ASN A 938 16.88 29.81 -26.18
N THR A 939 15.58 29.64 -25.92
CA THR A 939 14.52 29.85 -26.91
C THR A 939 14.00 31.29 -26.92
N HIS A 940 13.99 31.97 -25.78
CA HIS A 940 13.26 33.24 -25.62
C HIS A 940 14.08 34.40 -25.04
N CYS A 941 15.16 34.14 -24.32
CA CYS A 941 15.84 35.15 -23.51
C CYS A 941 17.20 35.58 -24.05
N ILE A 942 17.90 34.72 -24.79
CA ILE A 942 19.24 34.99 -25.31
C ILE A 942 19.35 34.68 -26.80
N ASP A 943 20.31 35.33 -27.44
CA ASP A 943 20.74 35.11 -28.82
C ASP A 943 22.25 35.37 -28.99
N GLU A 944 22.78 35.19 -30.21
CA GLU A 944 24.21 35.39 -30.53
C GLU A 944 24.73 36.81 -30.22
N SER A 945 23.85 37.79 -29.99
CA SER A 945 24.19 39.19 -29.71
C SER A 945 24.07 39.58 -28.24
N SER A 946 23.65 38.65 -27.38
CA SER A 946 23.42 38.87 -25.96
C SER A 946 24.71 39.24 -25.22
N SER A 947 24.59 40.08 -24.19
CA SER A 947 25.75 40.51 -23.40
C SER A 947 26.35 39.32 -22.63
N PRO A 948 27.65 39.35 -22.30
CA PRO A 948 28.28 38.33 -21.45
C PRO A 948 27.54 38.13 -20.12
N ASP A 949 27.00 39.22 -19.54
CA ASP A 949 26.23 39.16 -18.31
C ASP A 949 24.93 38.35 -18.49
N LEU A 950 24.19 38.56 -19.60
CA LEU A 950 22.95 37.80 -19.87
C LEU A 950 23.21 36.33 -20.21
N LEU A 951 24.34 36.04 -20.86
CA LEU A 951 24.77 34.66 -21.11
C LEU A 951 25.07 33.91 -19.80
N SER A 952 25.45 34.62 -18.74
CA SER A 952 25.74 34.04 -17.44
C SER A 952 24.52 33.76 -16.55
N PHE A 953 23.30 33.98 -17.04
CA PHE A 953 22.06 33.86 -16.26
C PHE A 953 21.27 32.62 -16.69
N GLY A 954 20.48 32.05 -15.78
CA GLY A 954 19.56 30.91 -16.01
C GLY A 954 18.11 31.28 -15.73
N THR A 955 17.16 30.39 -16.07
CA THR A 955 15.75 30.53 -15.68
C THR A 955 15.30 29.39 -14.77
N GLU A 956 14.34 29.67 -13.89
CA GLU A 956 13.76 28.65 -13.01
C GLU A 956 13.11 27.52 -13.81
N TYR A 957 12.49 27.85 -14.95
CA TYR A 957 11.84 26.87 -15.82
C TYR A 957 12.83 25.83 -16.35
N ASP A 958 14.01 26.28 -16.82
CA ASP A 958 15.02 25.37 -17.36
C ASP A 958 15.57 24.44 -16.27
N TRP A 959 15.76 24.96 -15.05
CA TRP A 959 16.18 24.16 -13.90
C TRP A 959 15.12 23.15 -13.46
N LEU A 960 13.83 23.52 -13.45
CA LEU A 960 12.72 22.60 -13.22
C LEU A 960 12.74 21.44 -14.22
N GLU A 961 12.83 21.75 -15.52
CA GLU A 961 12.82 20.75 -16.59
C GLU A 961 14.07 19.84 -16.53
N PHE A 962 15.25 20.41 -16.29
CA PHE A 962 16.50 19.68 -16.13
C PHE A 962 16.46 18.71 -14.95
N LEU A 963 16.16 19.21 -13.74
CA LEU A 963 16.16 18.40 -12.52
C LEU A 963 15.12 17.29 -12.58
N TYR A 964 13.93 17.59 -13.12
CA TYR A 964 12.90 16.57 -13.25
C TYR A 964 13.28 15.48 -14.26
N ARG A 965 13.89 15.84 -15.40
CA ARG A 965 14.30 14.86 -16.41
C ARG A 965 15.45 13.97 -15.95
N ILE A 966 16.40 14.54 -15.21
CA ILE A 966 17.52 13.76 -14.72
C ILE A 966 17.12 12.81 -13.59
N ASP A 967 16.14 13.23 -12.77
CA ASP A 967 15.50 12.37 -11.78
C ASP A 967 14.47 11.41 -12.38
N ASN A 968 13.95 11.60 -13.59
CA ASN A 968 12.97 10.70 -14.21
C ASN A 968 13.49 10.02 -15.50
N HIS A 969 14.77 9.62 -15.48
CA HIS A 969 15.40 8.94 -16.60
C HIS A 969 14.90 7.48 -16.75
N PRO A 970 14.57 7.00 -17.97
CA PRO A 970 14.02 5.66 -18.18
C PRO A 970 15.03 4.53 -17.88
N ILE A 971 16.33 4.81 -18.03
CA ILE A 971 17.40 3.88 -17.66
C ILE A 971 17.77 4.15 -16.20
N SER A 972 17.44 3.21 -15.32
CA SER A 972 17.60 3.36 -13.86
C SER A 972 19.05 3.63 -13.42
N ALA A 973 20.04 3.09 -14.12
CA ALA A 973 21.46 3.31 -13.85
C ALA A 973 21.92 4.75 -14.18
N GLU A 974 21.27 5.41 -15.14
CA GLU A 974 21.56 6.77 -15.58
C GLU A 974 20.70 7.83 -14.86
N ARG A 975 19.73 7.37 -14.04
CA ARG A 975 18.83 8.20 -13.24
C ARG A 975 19.57 8.85 -12.07
N TRP A 976 19.34 10.14 -11.84
CA TRP A 976 19.89 10.90 -10.71
C TRP A 976 18.78 11.21 -9.70
N ARG A 977 18.66 10.36 -8.68
CA ARG A 977 17.65 10.55 -7.64
C ARG A 977 17.97 11.78 -6.80
N MET A 978 17.00 12.28 -6.02
CA MET A 978 17.20 13.38 -5.06
C MET A 978 18.47 13.22 -4.21
N LYS A 979 18.73 11.99 -3.75
CA LYS A 979 19.92 11.64 -2.97
C LYS A 979 21.22 11.90 -3.76
N ASP A 980 21.22 11.61 -5.05
CA ASP A 980 22.40 11.74 -5.92
C ASP A 980 22.63 13.20 -6.28
N ILE A 981 21.56 13.96 -6.52
CA ILE A 981 21.60 15.40 -6.72
C ILE A 981 22.24 16.08 -5.50
N PHE A 982 21.77 15.78 -4.28
CA PHE A 982 22.38 16.32 -3.06
C PHE A 982 23.86 15.97 -2.94
N ASN A 983 24.21 14.71 -3.21
CA ASN A 983 25.60 14.26 -3.16
C ASN A 983 26.48 15.00 -4.18
N ALA A 984 25.96 15.32 -5.37
CA ALA A 984 26.72 16.04 -6.39
C ALA A 984 27.06 17.46 -5.93
N TYR A 985 26.08 18.17 -5.37
CA TYR A 985 26.30 19.50 -4.80
C TYR A 985 27.25 19.45 -3.61
N ILE A 986 27.02 18.57 -2.64
CA ILE A 986 27.89 18.41 -1.48
C ILE A 986 29.33 18.12 -1.92
N ALA A 987 29.51 17.21 -2.88
CA ALA A 987 30.82 16.88 -3.44
C ALA A 987 31.49 18.09 -4.10
N ALA A 988 30.74 18.86 -4.89
CA ALA A 988 31.22 20.09 -5.50
C ALA A 988 31.73 21.09 -4.46
N CYS A 989 31.00 21.26 -3.36
CA CYS A 989 31.34 22.22 -2.30
C CYS A 989 32.40 21.74 -1.30
N SER A 990 32.83 20.47 -1.39
CA SER A 990 33.74 19.87 -0.42
C SER A 990 35.19 19.99 -0.90
N GLU A 991 36.07 20.48 -0.02
CA GLU A 991 37.50 20.60 -0.33
C GLU A 991 38.20 19.23 -0.51
N SER A 992 37.62 18.16 0.05
CA SER A 992 38.03 16.77 -0.17
C SER A 992 36.94 15.76 0.25
N ALA A 993 37.03 14.52 -0.24
CA ALA A 993 36.13 13.42 0.15
C ALA A 993 36.20 13.08 1.65
N GLU A 994 37.26 13.49 2.35
CA GLU A 994 37.45 13.26 3.79
C GLU A 994 36.84 14.39 4.66
N ASN A 995 36.43 15.52 4.06
CA ASN A 995 35.89 16.69 4.75
C ASN A 995 34.64 17.21 4.05
N ILE A 996 33.56 16.43 4.15
CA ILE A 996 32.26 16.76 3.56
C ILE A 996 31.70 18.05 4.18
N GLN A 997 31.50 19.08 3.35
CA GLN A 997 30.92 20.36 3.75
C GLN A 997 29.58 20.61 3.05
N ALA A 998 28.66 21.26 3.76
CA ALA A 998 27.45 21.80 3.17
C ALA A 998 27.78 22.92 2.18
N CYS A 999 26.99 23.07 1.13
CA CYS A 999 27.09 24.17 0.18
C CYS A 999 26.60 25.52 0.73
N THR A 1000 26.41 25.64 2.05
CA THR A 1000 25.91 26.87 2.68
C THR A 1000 26.81 28.05 2.35
N ASP A 1001 26.22 29.12 1.81
CA ASP A 1001 26.90 30.35 1.36
C ASP A 1001 27.98 30.15 0.27
N LYS A 1002 28.05 28.97 -0.36
CA LYS A 1002 28.96 28.68 -1.48
C LYS A 1002 28.34 29.08 -2.83
N ARG A 1003 29.20 29.40 -3.80
CA ARG A 1003 28.83 29.56 -5.21
C ARG A 1003 29.20 28.28 -5.94
N VAL A 1004 28.20 27.62 -6.55
CA VAL A 1004 28.40 26.40 -7.33
C VAL A 1004 28.10 26.75 -8.77
N SER A 1005 28.99 26.37 -9.68
CA SER A 1005 28.80 26.58 -11.11
C SER A 1005 29.10 25.35 -11.93
N TRP A 1006 28.80 25.41 -13.22
CA TRP A 1006 29.05 24.30 -14.11
C TRP A 1006 30.53 24.17 -14.50
N ASP A 1007 31.22 25.29 -14.72
CA ASP A 1007 32.56 25.32 -15.33
C ASP A 1007 33.72 25.74 -14.40
N GLY A 1008 33.45 26.04 -13.12
CA GLY A 1008 34.49 26.28 -12.12
C GLY A 1008 35.30 27.58 -12.31
N GLY A 1009 34.65 28.68 -12.68
CA GLY A 1009 35.27 30.01 -12.76
C GLY A 1009 36.08 30.44 -11.52
N LEU A 1010 36.86 31.53 -11.65
CA LEU A 1010 38.02 31.88 -10.78
C LEU A 1010 37.78 31.99 -9.25
N ASP A 1011 36.55 31.92 -8.74
CA ASP A 1011 36.18 31.94 -7.31
C ASP A 1011 34.98 30.98 -6.97
N HIS A 1012 34.77 29.90 -7.74
CA HIS A 1012 33.57 29.05 -7.70
C HIS A 1012 33.90 27.55 -7.51
N GLU A 1013 32.95 26.78 -6.96
CA GLU A 1013 33.00 25.32 -6.86
C GLU A 1013 32.33 24.70 -8.11
N SER A 1014 32.90 23.67 -8.74
CA SER A 1014 32.31 23.06 -9.94
C SER A 1014 31.35 21.91 -9.62
N LEU A 1015 30.10 22.00 -10.08
CA LEU A 1015 29.11 20.92 -10.03
C LEU A 1015 29.58 19.69 -10.80
N LEU A 1016 30.24 19.90 -11.95
CA LEU A 1016 30.83 18.80 -12.73
C LEU A 1016 31.97 18.11 -11.99
N ASP A 1017 32.77 18.84 -11.20
CA ASP A 1017 33.78 18.19 -10.34
C ASP A 1017 33.10 17.31 -9.28
N GLY A 1018 31.96 17.76 -8.72
CA GLY A 1018 31.14 16.95 -7.82
C GLY A 1018 30.59 15.69 -8.49
N VAL A 1019 30.03 15.82 -9.70
CA VAL A 1019 29.56 14.70 -10.54
C VAL A 1019 30.70 13.72 -10.84
N ALA A 1020 31.86 14.24 -11.26
CA ALA A 1020 33.05 13.45 -11.56
C ALA A 1020 33.60 12.73 -10.33
N LEU A 1021 33.52 13.36 -9.14
CA LEU A 1021 33.90 12.71 -7.88
C LEU A 1021 32.97 11.54 -7.57
N LEU A 1022 31.65 11.70 -7.75
CA LEU A 1022 30.71 10.59 -7.54
C LEU A 1022 30.96 9.42 -8.51
N VAL A 1023 31.41 9.70 -9.72
CA VAL A 1023 31.85 8.64 -10.65
C VAL A 1023 33.13 7.98 -10.18
N THR A 1024 34.11 8.78 -9.76
CA THR A 1024 35.42 8.30 -9.30
C THR A 1024 35.30 7.41 -8.06
N GLU A 1025 34.39 7.76 -7.15
CA GLU A 1025 34.09 6.99 -5.93
C GLU A 1025 33.10 5.83 -6.16
N GLY A 1026 32.60 5.65 -7.39
CA GLY A 1026 31.72 4.54 -7.76
C GLY A 1026 30.27 4.68 -7.30
N PHE A 1027 29.82 5.89 -6.95
CA PHE A 1027 28.42 6.18 -6.66
C PHE A 1027 27.57 6.38 -7.92
N LYS A 1028 28.21 6.78 -9.03
CA LYS A 1028 27.57 6.95 -10.36
C LYS A 1028 28.43 6.36 -11.47
N THR A 1029 27.80 5.99 -12.58
CA THR A 1029 28.53 5.50 -13.76
C THR A 1029 29.01 6.65 -14.63
N PRO A 1030 30.06 6.46 -15.45
CA PRO A 1030 30.45 7.45 -16.45
C PRO A 1030 29.30 7.82 -17.40
N GLU A 1031 28.47 6.86 -17.79
CA GLU A 1031 27.29 7.09 -18.64
C GLU A 1031 26.25 7.98 -17.94
N ALA A 1032 26.07 7.81 -16.62
CA ALA A 1032 25.17 8.68 -15.84
C ALA A 1032 25.70 10.12 -15.77
N ALA A 1033 27.02 10.31 -15.65
CA ALA A 1033 27.64 11.63 -15.69
C ALA A 1033 27.56 12.26 -17.08
N GLU A 1034 27.81 11.49 -18.15
CA GLU A 1034 27.64 11.94 -19.53
C GLU A 1034 26.18 12.36 -19.79
N ASN A 1035 25.20 11.59 -19.31
CA ASN A 1035 23.79 11.99 -19.40
C ASN A 1035 23.50 13.27 -18.61
N PHE A 1036 24.12 13.44 -17.43
CA PHE A 1036 24.00 14.68 -16.64
C PHE A 1036 24.53 15.89 -17.39
N GLU A 1037 25.72 15.74 -17.99
CA GLU A 1037 26.34 16.76 -18.82
C GLU A 1037 25.48 17.09 -20.05
N ASN A 1038 25.05 16.07 -20.79
CA ASN A 1038 24.25 16.24 -22.00
C ASN A 1038 22.90 16.90 -21.74
N LEU A 1039 22.20 16.53 -20.65
CA LEU A 1039 20.96 17.20 -20.27
C LEU A 1039 21.24 18.63 -19.80
N GLY A 1040 22.35 18.86 -19.09
CA GLY A 1040 22.77 20.21 -18.71
C GLY A 1040 22.94 21.13 -19.92
N ASP A 1041 23.62 20.62 -20.95
CA ASP A 1041 23.79 21.27 -22.26
C ASP A 1041 22.46 21.43 -23.00
N GLU A 1042 21.60 20.41 -22.96
CA GLU A 1042 20.29 20.45 -23.63
C GLU A 1042 19.41 21.60 -23.11
N PHE A 1043 19.39 21.81 -21.79
CA PHE A 1043 18.61 22.85 -21.13
C PHE A 1043 19.35 24.18 -21.00
N GLY A 1044 20.60 24.25 -21.46
CA GLY A 1044 21.43 25.45 -21.37
C GLY A 1044 21.77 25.87 -19.94
N VAL A 1045 21.66 24.94 -18.98
CA VAL A 1045 22.08 25.15 -17.58
C VAL A 1045 23.58 24.99 -17.43
N SER A 1046 24.23 24.28 -18.34
CA SER A 1046 25.69 24.12 -18.40
C SER A 1046 26.44 25.33 -18.94
N ASP A 1047 25.77 26.14 -19.77
CA ASP A 1047 26.29 27.39 -20.31
C ASP A 1047 26.43 28.49 -19.24
N VAL A 1048 26.04 28.19 -17.99
CA VAL A 1048 25.92 29.15 -16.90
C VAL A 1048 27.17 29.05 -15.98
N PRO A 1049 27.97 30.14 -15.82
CA PRO A 1049 29.27 30.15 -15.13
C PRO A 1049 29.25 30.05 -13.60
#